data_AF-A0A1G1A9R4-F1
#
_entry.id   AF-A0A1G1A9R4-F1
#
_cell.length_a   1.000
_cell.length_b   1.000
_cell.length_c   1.000
_cell.angle_alpha   90.00
_cell.angle_beta   90.00
_cell.angle_gamma   90.00
#
_symmetry.space_group_name_H-M   'P 1'
#
loop_
_entity.id
_entity.type
_entity.pdbx_description
1 polymer ?
#
loop_
_entity_poly.entity_id
_entity_poly.type
_entity_poly.pdbx_seq_one_letter_code
_entity_poly.pdbx_strand_id
1 'polypeptide(L)'
;MKRILFQMLFYGIAVTLGAAQTTDVSFVAAHDQTEQRYVIVLPDGFIPDQPQDLLITLHGHGSDRWQFIRENRDEARAARDIAMQNKMILVSPDYRAKSSWMGHAAEKDLVQIINDLKKKFTIRNLVMSGGSMGATSALTFTVLHPDLVNGIVALNGHANHIEYNGFQDAIQSSFGGTKKSIPNEYKRRSAEFYPEKLAMPVAITAGGQDNIVPPNSVLRLGRVIKARNPLVFIDFKDTRGHETDYESSIAAYNFVIQALSMKPVPFSIIINGSSILPTHGSAAGTWFYADGDNGSQLLLAGHTSVPGSWQLTVSLNKGDNVRISLAPDMPLPSKIQFLSETLSTTAVECQVESSAIVIKAVSGPGAAKLTRFTSQNVPMSFLPERRPFSRAPVTCSPDTHPAITDSMVEWDWRMQDGIQTPREPRSYCQAIKKVVAQVEGLVLERTAKNKLSQSDHDIWTKLRATCQDILKSDNTEKDEIYWLKLHQFRRKIVFSNPLFKLPPLVMVKHVPSVMSHQLTQVYGACARPGGGLFIMEEPGISMRTKNITPPSLPAGNFMTPELSYDTKKMLFAYCPVKESVSSRNQTRDFSQWTEQVVYHIYELDMDSGTVRKLTRGSTDNFFPVYLPSRDILFISTMRGGFHRCGRGPCPVYTLTRMNKDGDKPCSISFHETHEWDPCLLTDGRVIYTRWDYVDRNAVLYQQLWSARPDGSNTRIYYGNNTWNPAGIWEARPIPDSFCVMATASPHHGMSAGSIVMLDTTKGVDGKEPLTRLTPDVRFPESESPLAAGPDFTPYDFDTPVVRYWNSPMKEPWMEKTPTEEENRWPGHCYKSPWPLSEKFFIVSYSFDQLVGEPGPNIPNMFGIYFADVFGNKELIYRDPNISSLWARPLAGRTPPPEIAMQRADTGRKSGTFFLNDVKESWPYLPTNNPITHLRIVQVLMKTTPHSNTPRMGAANASPGKQVLGTVPVEDDGSAYFEAPAQTPLLFQALDSKGRAVQTMRSLVYLQPDEKESCIGCHEHRMKQKSPRTQAKALQRLPSKIAPGPDGSLPFCYPRLVQPILNRHCLNCHDGKKTGRPILTADPENSFSKSYNSLVDRVSFSAWGRPQNNFEPLTEPGRFGALGSQLAKMLEKGHKNVQLTNEEWTSLYTWMDVNALFYGTFDVAEQKRQLAGKMIDPPKE
;
A
#
# COMPACT_ATOMS: atom_id res chain seq x y z
N MET A 1 21.34 26.01 -38.11
CA MET A 1 21.82 27.41 -37.99
C MET A 1 21.34 28.39 -39.08
N LYS A 2 20.44 28.04 -40.01
CA LYS A 2 19.82 29.00 -40.97
C LYS A 2 18.35 29.36 -40.69
N ARG A 3 17.78 28.91 -39.57
CA ARG A 3 16.40 29.26 -39.13
C ARG A 3 16.34 30.28 -37.98
N ILE A 4 17.48 30.59 -37.35
CA ILE A 4 17.57 31.51 -36.21
C ILE A 4 17.69 32.97 -36.68
N LEU A 5 18.15 33.20 -37.92
CA LEU A 5 18.35 34.55 -38.46
C LEU A 5 17.10 35.22 -39.03
N PHE A 6 15.98 34.50 -39.22
CA PHE A 6 14.76 35.06 -39.84
C PHE A 6 13.70 35.54 -38.83
N GLN A 7 13.82 35.17 -37.54
CA GLN A 7 12.89 35.62 -36.49
C GLN A 7 13.35 36.88 -35.74
N MET A 8 14.61 37.29 -35.87
CA MET A 8 15.14 38.49 -35.20
C MET A 8 14.86 39.80 -35.95
N LEU A 9 14.34 39.77 -37.19
CA LEU A 9 14.20 40.98 -38.01
C LEU A 9 12.87 41.75 -37.86
N PHE A 10 11.92 41.28 -37.04
CA PHE A 10 10.62 41.99 -36.85
C PHE A 10 10.43 42.66 -35.49
N TYR A 11 11.37 42.51 -34.55
CA TYR A 11 11.30 43.16 -33.23
C TYR A 11 12.53 44.03 -32.91
N GLY A 12 13.45 44.18 -33.86
CA GLY A 12 14.52 45.17 -33.79
C GLY A 12 14.09 46.44 -34.50
N ILE A 13 13.93 47.53 -33.74
CA ILE A 13 13.56 48.93 -34.10
C ILE A 13 12.15 49.30 -33.62
N ALA A 14 12.06 49.58 -32.31
CA ALA A 14 11.29 50.67 -31.67
C ALA A 14 11.15 50.41 -30.16
N VAL A 15 12.27 50.19 -29.45
CA VAL A 15 12.30 50.37 -27.98
C VAL A 15 12.58 51.85 -27.73
N THR A 16 11.58 52.69 -27.98
CA THR A 16 11.51 54.09 -27.53
C THR A 16 10.05 54.54 -27.69
N LEU A 17 9.28 54.41 -26.58
CA LEU A 17 7.98 55.01 -26.22
C LEU A 17 7.01 53.95 -25.66
N GLY A 18 6.66 54.08 -24.38
CA GLY A 18 5.87 53.10 -23.61
C GLY A 18 4.36 53.18 -23.85
N ALA A 19 3.84 52.34 -24.75
CA ALA A 19 2.42 52.08 -24.90
C ALA A 19 2.14 50.60 -25.23
N ALA A 20 1.00 50.07 -24.77
CA ALA A 20 0.63 48.67 -24.89
C ALA A 20 0.52 48.25 -26.36
N GLN A 21 1.24 47.19 -26.75
CA GLN A 21 1.32 46.76 -28.14
C GLN A 21 0.16 45.83 -28.49
N THR A 22 -0.78 46.31 -29.32
CA THR A 22 -1.92 45.51 -29.84
C THR A 22 -1.58 44.94 -31.21
N THR A 23 -1.69 43.62 -31.38
CA THR A 23 -1.40 42.91 -32.64
C THR A 23 -2.57 42.01 -33.03
N ASP A 24 -3.05 42.13 -34.28
CA ASP A 24 -4.00 41.19 -34.90
C ASP A 24 -3.22 40.05 -35.54
N VAL A 25 -3.39 38.82 -35.03
CA VAL A 25 -2.62 37.65 -35.42
C VAL A 25 -3.49 36.70 -36.23
N SER A 26 -3.08 36.40 -37.46
CA SER A 26 -3.63 35.28 -38.23
C SER A 26 -2.83 34.00 -37.97
N PHE A 27 -3.53 32.88 -37.93
CA PHE A 27 -2.94 31.55 -37.86
C PHE A 27 -3.76 30.55 -38.69
N VAL A 28 -3.12 29.47 -39.12
CA VAL A 28 -3.81 28.38 -39.82
C VAL A 28 -4.29 27.37 -38.76
N ALA A 29 -5.60 27.17 -38.69
CA ALA A 29 -6.21 26.22 -37.78
C ALA A 29 -5.80 24.79 -38.15
N ALA A 30 -5.21 24.07 -37.19
CA ALA A 30 -4.81 22.68 -37.38
C ALA A 30 -6.02 21.76 -37.63
N HIS A 31 -7.21 22.18 -37.19
CA HIS A 31 -8.43 21.40 -37.31
C HIS A 31 -8.85 21.15 -38.77
N ASP A 32 -8.78 22.16 -39.63
CA ASP A 32 -9.33 22.14 -41.00
C ASP A 32 -8.54 22.98 -42.02
N GLN A 33 -7.37 23.48 -41.63
CA GLN A 33 -6.46 24.27 -42.48
C GLN A 33 -7.02 25.63 -42.92
N THR A 34 -8.07 26.13 -42.27
CA THR A 34 -8.60 27.48 -42.52
C THR A 34 -7.80 28.55 -41.79
N GLU A 35 -7.73 29.76 -42.34
CA GLU A 35 -7.16 30.92 -41.63
C GLU A 35 -8.14 31.37 -40.52
N GLN A 36 -7.64 31.48 -39.31
CA GLN A 36 -8.35 31.98 -38.12
C GLN A 36 -7.56 33.13 -37.50
N ARG A 37 -8.20 33.93 -36.64
CA ARG A 37 -7.57 35.13 -36.05
C ARG A 37 -7.83 35.29 -34.56
N TYR A 38 -6.88 35.96 -33.91
CA TYR A 38 -7.01 36.46 -32.56
C TYR A 38 -6.23 37.75 -32.39
N VAL A 39 -6.68 38.62 -31.48
CA VAL A 39 -5.93 39.81 -31.09
C VAL A 39 -5.16 39.52 -29.81
N ILE A 40 -3.92 39.97 -29.75
CA ILE A 40 -3.09 39.95 -28.54
C ILE A 40 -2.69 41.38 -28.18
N VAL A 41 -2.78 41.71 -26.90
CA VAL A 41 -2.32 42.98 -26.32
C VAL A 41 -1.25 42.66 -25.28
N LEU A 42 -0.04 43.15 -25.52
CA LEU A 42 1.06 43.03 -24.58
C LEU A 42 1.03 44.21 -23.59
N PRO A 43 1.24 43.97 -22.29
CA PRO A 43 1.21 45.02 -21.27
C PRO A 43 2.37 46.01 -21.43
N ASP A 44 2.22 47.21 -20.87
CA ASP A 44 3.30 48.20 -20.83
C ASP A 44 4.52 47.68 -20.08
N GLY A 45 5.71 47.87 -20.67
CA GLY A 45 6.97 47.38 -20.09
C GLY A 45 7.10 45.86 -20.09
N PHE A 46 6.42 45.16 -21.02
CA PHE A 46 6.51 43.72 -21.21
C PHE A 46 7.96 43.23 -21.40
N ILE A 47 8.33 42.17 -20.68
CA ILE A 47 9.64 41.51 -20.76
C ILE A 47 9.43 40.06 -21.24
N PRO A 48 9.90 39.67 -22.44
CA PRO A 48 9.62 38.38 -23.06
C PRO A 48 9.97 37.14 -22.22
N ASP A 49 11.04 37.20 -21.43
CA ASP A 49 11.57 36.05 -20.68
C ASP A 49 11.03 35.95 -19.24
N GLN A 50 10.22 36.92 -18.79
CA GLN A 50 9.61 36.85 -17.45
C GLN A 50 8.28 36.08 -17.49
N PRO A 51 7.95 35.30 -16.43
CA PRO A 51 6.64 34.70 -16.31
C PRO A 51 5.52 35.76 -16.30
N GLN A 52 4.55 35.65 -17.21
CA GLN A 52 3.41 36.55 -17.33
C GLN A 52 2.10 35.81 -17.11
N ASP A 53 1.09 36.48 -16.56
CA ASP A 53 -0.26 35.94 -16.54
C ASP A 53 -0.98 36.27 -17.86
N LEU A 54 -1.88 35.39 -18.29
CA LEU A 54 -2.61 35.45 -19.54
C LEU A 54 -4.10 35.56 -19.24
N LEU A 55 -4.75 36.59 -19.76
CA LEU A 55 -6.20 36.74 -19.75
C LEU A 55 -6.73 36.47 -21.17
N ILE A 56 -7.50 35.41 -21.34
CA ILE A 56 -8.22 35.15 -22.59
C ILE A 56 -9.67 35.57 -22.41
N THR A 57 -10.16 36.46 -23.27
CA THR A 57 -11.54 36.96 -23.26
C THR A 57 -12.28 36.50 -24.51
N LEU A 58 -13.36 35.74 -24.33
CA LEU A 58 -14.19 35.24 -25.43
C LEU A 58 -15.34 36.22 -25.69
N HIS A 59 -15.47 36.66 -26.94
CA HIS A 59 -16.53 37.58 -27.35
C HIS A 59 -17.93 36.96 -27.24
N GLY A 60 -18.96 37.80 -27.14
CA GLY A 60 -20.36 37.42 -27.10
C GLY A 60 -20.93 37.07 -28.49
N HIS A 61 -22.21 36.70 -28.50
CA HIS A 61 -22.92 36.29 -29.72
C HIS A 61 -22.96 37.42 -30.74
N GLY A 62 -22.58 37.14 -31.99
CA GLY A 62 -22.60 38.09 -33.09
C GLY A 62 -21.44 39.10 -33.13
N SER A 63 -20.53 39.06 -32.15
CA SER A 63 -19.34 39.93 -32.11
C SER A 63 -18.11 39.19 -32.66
N ASP A 64 -16.90 39.72 -32.44
CA ASP A 64 -15.64 39.16 -32.90
C ASP A 64 -14.48 39.47 -31.93
N ARG A 65 -13.27 39.07 -32.32
CA ARG A 65 -12.03 39.27 -31.55
C ARG A 65 -11.78 40.70 -31.07
N TRP A 66 -12.43 41.73 -31.60
CA TRP A 66 -12.24 43.11 -31.17
C TRP A 66 -13.12 43.54 -29.99
N GLN A 67 -14.15 42.78 -29.60
CA GLN A 67 -15.09 43.18 -28.55
C GLN A 67 -14.38 43.62 -27.26
N PHE A 68 -13.58 42.72 -26.70
CA PHE A 68 -12.87 42.97 -25.45
C PHE A 68 -11.68 43.93 -25.60
N ILE A 69 -11.26 44.21 -26.84
CA ILE A 69 -10.11 45.07 -27.13
C ILE A 69 -10.50 46.54 -27.32
N ARG A 70 -11.66 46.83 -27.91
CA ARG A 70 -12.04 48.19 -28.32
C ARG A 70 -13.39 48.67 -27.81
N GLU A 71 -14.34 47.79 -27.53
CA GLU A 71 -15.68 48.24 -27.14
C GLU A 71 -15.68 48.81 -25.71
N ASN A 72 -16.49 49.85 -25.50
CA ASN A 72 -16.67 50.52 -24.20
C ASN A 72 -17.73 49.87 -23.30
N ARG A 73 -18.18 48.65 -23.63
CA ARG A 73 -19.03 47.87 -22.72
C ARG A 73 -18.29 47.68 -21.39
N ASP A 74 -18.99 47.84 -20.28
CA ASP A 74 -18.40 47.84 -18.95
C ASP A 74 -17.58 46.57 -18.65
N GLU A 75 -18.09 45.39 -19.00
CA GLU A 75 -17.39 44.10 -18.92
C GLU A 75 -16.10 44.02 -19.76
N ALA A 76 -16.10 44.65 -20.94
CA ALA A 76 -14.94 44.73 -21.83
C ALA A 76 -13.90 45.75 -21.34
N ARG A 77 -14.36 46.91 -20.85
CA ARG A 77 -13.51 47.93 -20.21
C ARG A 77 -12.82 47.33 -18.98
N ALA A 78 -13.57 46.67 -18.10
CA ALA A 78 -13.04 46.05 -16.90
C ALA A 78 -11.95 45.01 -17.21
N ALA A 79 -12.14 44.17 -18.24
CA ALA A 79 -11.13 43.20 -18.65
C ALA A 79 -9.80 43.85 -19.06
N ARG A 80 -9.86 44.96 -19.81
CA ARG A 80 -8.66 45.72 -20.23
C ARG A 80 -7.97 46.38 -19.06
N ASP A 81 -8.73 47.06 -18.19
CA ASP A 81 -8.19 47.77 -17.04
C ASP A 81 -7.51 46.78 -16.08
N ILE A 82 -8.10 45.62 -15.88
CA ILE A 82 -7.54 44.53 -15.07
C ILE A 82 -6.26 43.98 -15.68
N ALA A 83 -6.27 43.69 -16.99
CA ALA A 83 -5.10 43.19 -17.68
C ALA A 83 -3.94 44.20 -17.59
N MET A 84 -4.24 45.51 -17.73
CA MET A 84 -3.27 46.58 -17.58
C MET A 84 -2.75 46.69 -16.14
N GLN A 85 -3.64 46.75 -15.16
CA GLN A 85 -3.31 46.89 -13.73
C GLN A 85 -2.42 45.74 -13.24
N ASN A 86 -2.66 44.52 -13.72
CA ASN A 86 -1.94 43.32 -13.31
C ASN A 86 -0.85 42.89 -14.31
N LYS A 87 -0.55 43.72 -15.32
CA LYS A 87 0.44 43.45 -16.38
C LYS A 87 0.26 42.08 -17.06
N MET A 88 -0.98 41.72 -17.36
CA MET A 88 -1.33 40.47 -18.03
C MET A 88 -1.23 40.62 -19.55
N ILE A 89 -0.89 39.54 -20.24
CA ILE A 89 -1.13 39.41 -21.68
C ILE A 89 -2.64 39.27 -21.88
N LEU A 90 -3.26 40.14 -22.66
CA LEU A 90 -4.69 40.02 -22.99
C LEU A 90 -4.85 39.44 -24.40
N VAL A 91 -5.63 38.38 -24.52
CA VAL A 91 -5.96 37.75 -25.81
C VAL A 91 -7.47 37.70 -26.00
N SER A 92 -7.92 38.04 -27.20
CA SER A 92 -9.33 37.96 -27.60
C SER A 92 -9.38 37.26 -28.96
N PRO A 93 -9.81 35.99 -29.04
CA PRO A 93 -9.89 35.24 -30.29
C PRO A 93 -11.25 35.40 -30.98
N ASP A 94 -11.31 35.11 -32.28
CA ASP A 94 -12.61 34.84 -32.97
C ASP A 94 -13.14 33.44 -32.61
N TYR A 95 -12.25 32.57 -32.13
CA TYR A 95 -12.51 31.20 -31.69
C TYR A 95 -13.53 30.47 -32.58
N ARG A 96 -13.33 30.60 -33.91
CA ARG A 96 -14.06 30.00 -35.05
C ARG A 96 -15.03 30.92 -35.82
N ALA A 97 -15.85 31.71 -35.16
CA ALA A 97 -16.95 32.44 -35.79
C ALA A 97 -17.54 33.51 -34.86
N LYS A 98 -18.30 34.44 -35.44
CA LYS A 98 -19.02 35.45 -34.65
C LYS A 98 -20.02 34.87 -33.64
N SER A 99 -20.48 33.64 -33.86
CA SER A 99 -21.42 32.93 -32.98
C SER A 99 -20.95 31.50 -32.69
N SER A 100 -19.76 31.36 -32.10
CA SER A 100 -19.08 30.08 -31.92
C SER A 100 -19.63 29.15 -30.85
N TRP A 101 -20.17 29.62 -29.72
CA TRP A 101 -20.72 28.78 -28.64
C TRP A 101 -19.82 27.62 -28.14
N MET A 102 -18.50 27.67 -28.38
CA MET A 102 -17.54 26.61 -28.04
C MET A 102 -17.90 25.23 -28.63
N GLY A 103 -18.19 25.15 -29.93
CA GLY A 103 -18.30 23.86 -30.64
C GLY A 103 -16.95 23.19 -30.90
N HIS A 104 -16.95 22.06 -31.61
CA HIS A 104 -15.76 21.24 -31.85
C HIS A 104 -14.57 22.02 -32.44
N ALA A 105 -14.88 22.89 -33.40
CA ALA A 105 -13.89 23.63 -34.14
C ALA A 105 -13.30 24.77 -33.30
N ALA A 106 -14.17 25.51 -32.60
CA ALA A 106 -13.80 26.54 -31.62
C ALA A 106 -12.91 26.00 -30.49
N GLU A 107 -13.27 24.83 -29.95
CA GLU A 107 -12.50 24.13 -28.91
C GLU A 107 -11.07 23.84 -29.37
N LYS A 108 -10.91 23.24 -30.56
CA LYS A 108 -9.59 22.90 -31.12
C LYS A 108 -8.74 24.15 -31.39
N ASP A 109 -9.35 25.20 -31.94
CA ASP A 109 -8.65 26.45 -32.22
C ASP A 109 -8.15 27.11 -30.94
N LEU A 110 -8.98 27.13 -29.89
CA LEU A 110 -8.59 27.72 -28.62
C LEU A 110 -7.46 26.92 -27.94
N VAL A 111 -7.50 25.58 -27.99
CA VAL A 111 -6.37 24.74 -27.53
C VAL A 111 -5.10 25.04 -28.31
N GLN A 112 -5.19 25.21 -29.64
CA GLN A 112 -4.04 25.57 -30.47
C GLN A 112 -3.47 26.93 -30.07
N ILE A 113 -4.31 27.96 -29.93
CA ILE A 113 -3.90 29.31 -29.51
C ILE A 113 -3.17 29.24 -28.16
N ILE A 114 -3.72 28.54 -27.17
CA ILE A 114 -3.10 28.41 -25.85
C ILE A 114 -1.73 27.74 -25.94
N ASN A 115 -1.62 26.65 -26.71
CA ASN A 115 -0.35 25.94 -26.89
C ASN A 115 0.69 26.79 -27.62
N ASP A 116 0.29 27.56 -28.62
CA ASP A 116 1.19 28.43 -29.36
C ASP A 116 1.64 29.64 -28.53
N LEU A 117 0.77 30.16 -27.66
CA LEU A 117 1.14 31.18 -26.66
C LEU A 117 2.12 30.61 -25.63
N LYS A 118 1.91 29.40 -25.11
CA LYS A 118 2.83 28.74 -24.17
C LYS A 118 4.20 28.41 -24.78
N LYS A 119 4.29 28.28 -26.10
CA LYS A 119 5.59 28.16 -26.81
C LYS A 119 6.30 29.50 -26.97
N LYS A 120 5.53 30.59 -27.09
CA LYS A 120 6.04 31.95 -27.33
C LYS A 120 6.40 32.68 -26.04
N PHE A 121 5.69 32.39 -24.95
CA PHE A 121 5.78 33.11 -23.68
C PHE A 121 5.83 32.14 -22.51
N THR A 122 6.53 32.52 -21.45
CA THR A 122 6.46 31.83 -20.16
C THR A 122 5.16 32.23 -19.46
N ILE A 123 4.09 31.45 -19.64
CA ILE A 123 2.78 31.73 -19.02
C ILE A 123 2.72 31.14 -17.61
N ARG A 124 2.49 31.98 -16.60
CA ARG A 124 2.35 31.59 -15.19
C ARG A 124 0.92 31.12 -14.87
N ASN A 125 -0.08 31.99 -15.09
CA ASN A 125 -1.49 31.65 -14.92
C ASN A 125 -2.28 32.00 -16.19
N LEU A 126 -3.28 31.19 -16.54
CA LEU A 126 -4.28 31.50 -17.57
C LEU A 126 -5.65 31.71 -16.94
N VAL A 127 -6.19 32.93 -17.05
CA VAL A 127 -7.56 33.26 -16.69
C VAL A 127 -8.43 33.26 -17.95
N MET A 128 -9.49 32.46 -17.94
CA MET A 128 -10.49 32.43 -19.01
C MET A 128 -11.66 33.31 -18.64
N SER A 129 -12.12 34.15 -19.57
CA SER A 129 -13.22 35.07 -19.34
C SER A 129 -14.09 35.24 -20.58
N GLY A 130 -15.29 35.76 -20.40
CA GLY A 130 -16.15 36.21 -21.50
C GLY A 130 -17.47 36.77 -20.98
N GLY A 131 -18.25 37.35 -21.88
CA GLY A 131 -19.60 37.85 -21.61
C GLY A 131 -20.65 37.07 -22.41
N SER A 132 -21.84 36.79 -21.85
CA SER A 132 -22.96 36.16 -22.58
C SER A 132 -22.57 34.79 -23.19
N MET A 133 -22.60 34.64 -24.52
CA MET A 133 -22.08 33.46 -25.23
C MET A 133 -20.61 33.17 -24.88
N GLY A 134 -19.78 34.20 -24.72
CA GLY A 134 -18.38 34.08 -24.36
C GLY A 134 -18.20 33.52 -22.94
N ALA A 135 -19.01 33.98 -21.98
CA ALA A 135 -19.03 33.45 -20.62
C ALA A 135 -19.44 31.97 -20.59
N THR A 136 -20.50 31.64 -21.34
CA THR A 136 -20.95 30.25 -21.53
C THR A 136 -19.83 29.39 -22.13
N SER A 137 -19.18 29.90 -23.18
CA SER A 137 -18.06 29.24 -23.86
C SER A 137 -16.84 29.06 -22.97
N ALA A 138 -16.54 30.02 -22.08
CA ALA A 138 -15.46 29.94 -21.11
C ALA A 138 -15.69 28.82 -20.09
N LEU A 139 -16.91 28.71 -19.56
CA LEU A 139 -17.31 27.61 -18.67
C LEU A 139 -17.22 26.26 -19.37
N THR A 140 -17.77 26.16 -20.59
CA THR A 140 -17.71 24.95 -21.43
C THR A 140 -16.28 24.52 -21.73
N PHE A 141 -15.42 25.44 -22.17
CA PHE A 141 -14.03 25.13 -22.47
C PHE A 141 -13.30 24.60 -21.25
N THR A 142 -13.53 25.22 -20.09
CA THR A 142 -12.83 24.84 -18.85
C THR A 142 -13.23 23.45 -18.36
N VAL A 143 -14.50 23.04 -18.45
CA VAL A 143 -14.89 21.66 -18.10
C VAL A 143 -14.41 20.61 -19.10
N LEU A 144 -14.11 21.01 -20.34
CA LEU A 144 -13.48 20.13 -21.33
C LEU A 144 -11.97 20.03 -21.11
N HIS A 145 -11.32 21.12 -20.69
CA HIS A 145 -9.87 21.26 -20.55
C HIS A 145 -9.46 21.91 -19.22
N PRO A 146 -9.79 21.30 -18.06
CA PRO A 146 -9.55 21.92 -16.75
C PRO A 146 -8.07 22.16 -16.46
N ASP A 147 -7.18 21.33 -17.03
CA ASP A 147 -5.72 21.43 -16.85
C ASP A 147 -5.09 22.64 -17.58
N LEU A 148 -5.84 23.30 -18.48
CA LEU A 148 -5.34 24.46 -19.24
C LEU A 148 -5.69 25.81 -18.61
N VAL A 149 -6.64 25.84 -17.66
CA VAL A 149 -7.23 27.07 -17.13
C VAL A 149 -6.97 27.17 -15.63
N ASN A 150 -6.35 28.27 -15.20
CA ASN A 150 -6.05 28.53 -13.79
C ASN A 150 -7.13 29.36 -13.10
N GLY A 151 -8.04 30.04 -13.81
CA GLY A 151 -9.15 30.78 -13.19
C GLY A 151 -10.21 31.17 -14.21
N ILE A 152 -11.45 31.41 -13.76
CA ILE A 152 -12.58 31.71 -14.65
C ILE A 152 -13.34 32.95 -14.18
N VAL A 153 -13.66 33.84 -15.11
CA VAL A 153 -14.58 34.97 -14.90
C VAL A 153 -15.72 34.86 -15.92
N ALA A 154 -16.88 34.40 -15.49
CA ALA A 154 -18.06 34.21 -16.35
C ALA A 154 -19.07 35.36 -16.13
N LEU A 155 -19.16 36.27 -17.09
CA LEU A 155 -20.01 37.46 -16.98
C LEU A 155 -21.36 37.25 -17.70
N ASN A 156 -22.45 37.09 -16.94
CA ASN A 156 -23.80 36.77 -17.43
C ASN A 156 -23.83 35.58 -18.42
N GLY A 157 -23.20 34.47 -18.02
CA GLY A 157 -23.16 33.24 -18.82
C GLY A 157 -24.29 32.25 -18.51
N HIS A 158 -24.41 31.22 -19.34
CA HIS A 158 -25.24 30.05 -19.08
C HIS A 158 -24.36 28.82 -18.80
N ALA A 159 -24.87 27.82 -18.08
CA ALA A 159 -24.12 26.60 -17.76
C ALA A 159 -24.71 25.31 -18.37
N ASN A 160 -25.90 25.36 -18.96
CA ASN A 160 -26.63 24.18 -19.41
C ASN A 160 -27.27 24.35 -20.80
N HIS A 161 -26.56 23.88 -21.82
CA HIS A 161 -27.06 23.91 -23.19
C HIS A 161 -28.28 23.02 -23.43
N ILE A 162 -28.56 22.01 -22.59
CA ILE A 162 -29.77 21.19 -22.74
C ILE A 162 -31.01 22.03 -22.41
N GLU A 163 -30.97 22.84 -21.36
CA GLU A 163 -32.09 23.69 -20.93
C GLU A 163 -32.19 25.01 -21.73
N TYR A 164 -31.06 25.53 -22.23
CA TYR A 164 -31.01 26.83 -22.88
C TYR A 164 -31.71 26.87 -24.23
N ASN A 165 -32.75 27.69 -24.40
CA ASN A 165 -33.54 27.75 -25.65
C ASN A 165 -33.16 28.93 -26.58
N GLY A 166 -32.24 29.80 -26.18
CA GLY A 166 -31.75 30.90 -27.02
C GLY A 166 -30.80 30.42 -28.12
N PHE A 167 -30.74 31.15 -29.23
CA PHE A 167 -29.73 31.00 -30.31
C PHE A 167 -29.51 29.58 -30.84
N GLN A 168 -30.57 28.78 -30.94
CA GLN A 168 -30.46 27.37 -31.27
C GLN A 168 -29.83 27.10 -32.63
N ASP A 169 -30.13 27.88 -33.66
CA ASP A 169 -29.55 27.66 -34.99
C ASP A 169 -28.01 27.77 -34.98
N ALA A 170 -27.48 28.74 -34.22
CA ALA A 170 -26.04 28.92 -34.06
C ALA A 170 -25.40 27.80 -33.22
N ILE A 171 -26.03 27.40 -32.11
CA ILE A 171 -25.53 26.30 -31.26
C ILE A 171 -25.57 24.98 -32.04
N GLN A 172 -26.64 24.72 -32.79
CA GLN A 172 -26.80 23.52 -33.61
C GLN A 172 -25.74 23.44 -34.69
N SER A 173 -25.49 24.55 -35.39
CA SER A 173 -24.42 24.65 -36.39
C SER A 173 -23.04 24.40 -35.75
N SER A 174 -22.78 25.00 -34.61
CA SER A 174 -21.51 24.86 -33.88
C SER A 174 -21.27 23.45 -33.34
N PHE A 175 -22.30 22.79 -32.82
CA PHE A 175 -22.22 21.45 -32.22
C PHE A 175 -22.39 20.34 -33.27
N GLY A 176 -22.78 20.67 -34.50
CA GLY A 176 -22.99 19.69 -35.57
C GLY A 176 -24.30 18.90 -35.45
N GLY A 177 -25.31 19.43 -34.74
CA GLY A 177 -26.60 18.78 -34.59
C GLY A 177 -27.54 19.40 -33.55
N THR A 178 -28.78 18.91 -33.53
CA THR A 178 -29.82 19.33 -32.57
C THR A 178 -29.67 18.65 -31.21
N LYS A 179 -30.23 19.24 -30.15
CA LYS A 179 -30.33 18.62 -28.81
C LYS A 179 -30.92 17.21 -28.86
N LYS A 180 -31.87 16.98 -29.77
CA LYS A 180 -32.55 15.70 -29.95
C LYS A 180 -31.65 14.67 -30.64
N SER A 181 -30.82 15.09 -31.58
CA SER A 181 -29.95 14.19 -32.35
C SER A 181 -28.64 13.85 -31.64
N ILE A 182 -28.07 14.79 -30.86
CA ILE A 182 -26.78 14.63 -30.18
C ILE A 182 -26.83 15.02 -28.68
N PRO A 183 -27.75 14.44 -27.88
CA PRO A 183 -27.97 14.87 -26.49
C PRO A 183 -26.73 14.73 -25.60
N ASN A 184 -25.88 13.73 -25.85
CA ASN A 184 -24.65 13.53 -25.10
C ASN A 184 -23.63 14.64 -25.36
N GLU A 185 -23.58 15.25 -26.55
CA GLU A 185 -22.66 16.35 -26.85
C GLU A 185 -23.10 17.64 -26.17
N TYR A 186 -24.41 17.94 -26.19
CA TYR A 186 -24.98 19.05 -25.41
C TYR A 186 -24.74 18.87 -23.91
N LYS A 187 -24.90 17.64 -23.39
CA LYS A 187 -24.57 17.33 -21.99
C LYS A 187 -23.09 17.56 -21.71
N ARG A 188 -22.20 17.00 -22.55
CA ARG A 188 -20.74 17.11 -22.42
C ARG A 188 -20.26 18.56 -22.41
N ARG A 189 -20.90 19.44 -23.20
CA ARG A 189 -20.57 20.88 -23.29
C ARG A 189 -21.29 21.74 -22.26
N SER A 190 -22.12 21.16 -21.39
CA SER A 190 -22.84 21.87 -20.33
C SER A 190 -22.07 21.75 -19.02
N ALA A 191 -21.43 22.85 -18.61
CA ALA A 191 -20.64 22.91 -17.39
C ALA A 191 -21.41 22.52 -16.12
N GLU A 192 -22.73 22.71 -16.10
CA GLU A 192 -23.60 22.30 -14.99
C GLU A 192 -23.49 20.82 -14.61
N PHE A 193 -23.16 19.92 -15.55
CA PHE A 193 -23.01 18.49 -15.28
C PHE A 193 -21.63 18.06 -14.80
N TYR A 194 -20.63 18.95 -14.81
CA TYR A 194 -19.24 18.65 -14.44
C TYR A 194 -18.62 19.65 -13.44
N PRO A 195 -19.34 20.03 -12.36
CA PRO A 195 -18.85 21.02 -11.39
C PRO A 195 -17.57 20.58 -10.66
N GLU A 196 -17.24 19.29 -10.63
CA GLU A 196 -16.00 18.74 -10.06
C GLU A 196 -14.75 19.15 -10.83
N LYS A 197 -14.88 19.52 -12.10
CA LYS A 197 -13.77 19.97 -12.93
C LYS A 197 -13.41 21.44 -12.73
N LEU A 198 -14.19 22.15 -11.90
CA LEU A 198 -14.03 23.58 -11.63
C LEU A 198 -13.38 23.81 -10.25
N ALA A 199 -12.19 23.24 -10.06
CA ALA A 199 -11.42 23.32 -8.82
C ALA A 199 -10.56 24.60 -8.68
N MET A 200 -10.45 25.38 -9.76
CA MET A 200 -9.76 26.67 -9.80
C MET A 200 -10.65 27.82 -9.29
N PRO A 201 -10.14 29.03 -9.04
CA PRO A 201 -10.97 30.18 -8.72
C PRO A 201 -12.02 30.48 -9.81
N VAL A 202 -13.28 30.64 -9.41
CA VAL A 202 -14.40 30.93 -10.33
C VAL A 202 -15.17 32.15 -9.84
N ALA A 203 -15.34 33.14 -10.71
CA ALA A 203 -16.25 34.26 -10.50
C ALA A 203 -17.40 34.21 -11.51
N ILE A 204 -18.63 34.37 -11.02
CA ILE A 204 -19.86 34.37 -11.82
C ILE A 204 -20.63 35.65 -11.52
N THR A 205 -21.00 36.40 -12.56
CA THR A 205 -22.02 37.45 -12.46
C THR A 205 -23.28 37.01 -13.18
N ALA A 206 -24.43 37.39 -12.63
CA ALA A 206 -25.74 37.07 -13.21
C ALA A 206 -26.78 38.15 -12.87
N GLY A 207 -27.74 38.38 -13.78
CA GLY A 207 -28.86 39.30 -13.60
C GLY A 207 -30.21 38.60 -13.54
N GLY A 208 -31.07 38.98 -12.58
CA GLY A 208 -32.41 38.38 -12.41
C GLY A 208 -33.39 38.71 -13.54
N GLN A 209 -33.18 39.84 -14.24
CA GLN A 209 -34.01 40.27 -15.38
C GLN A 209 -33.40 39.90 -16.75
N ASP A 210 -32.33 39.08 -16.76
CA ASP A 210 -31.71 38.62 -17.99
C ASP A 210 -32.58 37.56 -18.70
N ASN A 211 -33.33 38.02 -19.71
CA ASN A 211 -34.14 37.14 -20.55
C ASN A 211 -33.40 36.64 -21.81
N ILE A 212 -32.19 37.15 -22.07
CA ILE A 212 -31.38 36.73 -23.23
C ILE A 212 -30.57 35.50 -22.85
N VAL A 213 -29.90 35.53 -21.70
CA VAL A 213 -29.16 34.41 -21.12
C VAL A 213 -29.64 34.17 -19.68
N PRO A 214 -30.71 33.37 -19.47
CA PRO A 214 -31.29 33.21 -18.15
C PRO A 214 -30.30 32.69 -17.10
N PRO A 215 -30.31 33.26 -15.87
CA PRO A 215 -29.24 33.05 -14.89
C PRO A 215 -29.33 31.70 -14.14
N ASN A 216 -30.47 31.00 -14.24
CA ASN A 216 -30.77 29.86 -13.37
C ASN A 216 -29.71 28.76 -13.39
N SER A 217 -29.23 28.35 -14.58
CA SER A 217 -28.26 27.26 -14.69
C SER A 217 -26.89 27.65 -14.15
N VAL A 218 -26.43 28.89 -14.41
CA VAL A 218 -25.13 29.35 -13.93
C VAL A 218 -25.12 29.58 -12.42
N LEU A 219 -26.24 30.00 -11.83
CA LEU A 219 -26.39 30.10 -10.37
C LEU A 219 -26.42 28.73 -9.69
N ARG A 220 -27.10 27.73 -10.29
CA ARG A 220 -27.07 26.35 -9.78
C ARG A 220 -25.65 25.79 -9.83
N LEU A 221 -24.97 25.92 -10.98
CA LEU A 221 -23.57 25.54 -11.11
C LEU A 221 -22.70 26.24 -10.05
N GLY A 222 -22.77 27.56 -9.94
CA GLY A 222 -21.98 28.35 -8.99
C GLY A 222 -22.15 27.89 -7.54
N ARG A 223 -23.39 27.63 -7.10
CA ARG A 223 -23.66 27.12 -5.73
C ARG A 223 -23.01 25.75 -5.50
N VAL A 224 -23.10 24.86 -6.49
CA VAL A 224 -22.61 23.48 -6.41
C VAL A 224 -21.07 23.42 -6.51
N ILE A 225 -20.42 24.39 -7.17
CA ILE A 225 -18.97 24.59 -7.09
C ILE A 225 -18.60 25.18 -5.73
N LYS A 226 -19.29 26.23 -5.26
CA LYS A 226 -18.99 26.90 -3.99
C LYS A 226 -19.07 25.95 -2.78
N ALA A 227 -19.91 24.93 -2.85
CA ALA A 227 -20.00 23.88 -1.84
C ALA A 227 -18.74 23.00 -1.70
N ARG A 228 -17.90 22.92 -2.74
CA ARG A 228 -16.69 22.06 -2.78
C ARG A 228 -15.37 22.84 -2.93
N ASN A 229 -15.45 24.01 -3.55
CA ASN A 229 -14.33 24.88 -3.86
C ASN A 229 -14.61 26.23 -3.18
N PRO A 230 -13.82 26.60 -2.17
CA PRO A 230 -14.06 27.83 -1.41
C PRO A 230 -13.58 29.08 -2.17
N LEU A 231 -12.93 28.93 -3.33
CA LEU A 231 -12.53 30.02 -4.22
C LEU A 231 -13.61 30.33 -5.26
N VAL A 232 -14.87 30.54 -4.82
CA VAL A 232 -15.98 30.90 -5.72
C VAL A 232 -16.65 32.21 -5.32
N PHE A 233 -16.71 33.15 -6.26
CA PHE A 233 -17.41 34.42 -6.16
C PHE A 233 -18.68 34.40 -7.03
N ILE A 234 -19.81 34.78 -6.45
CA ILE A 234 -21.09 34.88 -7.15
C ILE A 234 -21.69 36.25 -6.85
N ASP A 235 -21.84 37.07 -7.88
CA ASP A 235 -22.54 38.35 -7.83
C ASP A 235 -23.85 38.26 -8.62
N PHE A 236 -24.96 38.10 -7.88
CA PHE A 236 -26.30 38.04 -8.42
C PHE A 236 -27.10 39.26 -7.99
N LYS A 237 -27.64 40.01 -8.95
CA LYS A 237 -28.53 41.15 -8.70
C LYS A 237 -29.88 40.90 -9.37
N ASP A 238 -30.94 40.87 -8.58
CA ASP A 238 -32.28 40.54 -9.07
C ASP A 238 -32.79 41.59 -10.08
N THR A 239 -32.33 42.84 -9.97
CA THR A 239 -32.71 43.97 -10.84
C THR A 239 -31.83 44.14 -12.08
N ARG A 240 -30.75 43.36 -12.24
CA ARG A 240 -29.80 43.49 -13.37
C ARG A 240 -30.35 42.79 -14.63
N GLY A 241 -30.14 43.42 -15.79
CA GLY A 241 -30.47 42.88 -17.11
C GLY A 241 -29.38 41.96 -17.68
N HIS A 242 -29.15 42.01 -19.00
CA HIS A 242 -28.18 41.16 -19.70
C HIS A 242 -26.73 41.71 -19.64
N GLU A 243 -26.53 42.88 -19.04
CA GLU A 243 -25.24 43.54 -18.84
C GLU A 243 -24.61 43.22 -17.49
N THR A 244 -23.27 43.20 -17.41
CA THR A 244 -22.56 43.29 -16.13
C THR A 244 -21.91 44.67 -16.01
N ASP A 245 -22.29 45.41 -14.97
CA ASP A 245 -21.73 46.73 -14.67
C ASP A 245 -20.23 46.65 -14.36
N TYR A 246 -19.55 47.79 -14.51
CA TYR A 246 -18.09 47.86 -14.38
C TYR A 246 -17.58 47.43 -13.00
N GLU A 247 -18.22 47.89 -11.93
CA GLU A 247 -17.82 47.59 -10.55
C GLU A 247 -17.89 46.09 -10.28
N SER A 248 -18.96 45.44 -10.74
CA SER A 248 -19.16 44.00 -10.56
C SER A 248 -18.21 43.19 -11.42
N SER A 249 -17.90 43.66 -12.63
CA SER A 249 -16.88 43.05 -13.49
C SER A 249 -15.49 43.12 -12.84
N ILE A 250 -15.09 44.30 -12.35
CA ILE A 250 -13.83 44.51 -11.64
C ILE A 250 -13.74 43.63 -10.38
N ALA A 251 -14.81 43.55 -9.59
CA ALA A 251 -14.86 42.70 -8.40
C ALA A 251 -14.66 41.21 -8.74
N ALA A 252 -15.32 40.73 -9.79
CA ALA A 252 -15.18 39.35 -10.28
C ALA A 252 -13.74 39.03 -10.72
N TYR A 253 -13.12 39.92 -11.50
CA TYR A 253 -11.72 39.76 -11.92
C TYR A 253 -10.75 39.82 -10.75
N ASN A 254 -10.89 40.81 -9.87
CA ASN A 254 -10.03 40.98 -8.70
C ASN A 254 -10.07 39.75 -7.79
N PHE A 255 -11.26 39.18 -7.56
CA PHE A 255 -11.39 37.95 -6.79
C PHE A 255 -10.55 36.81 -7.36
N VAL A 256 -10.65 36.55 -8.67
CA VAL A 256 -9.91 35.46 -9.33
C VAL A 256 -8.41 35.71 -9.31
N ILE A 257 -7.98 36.93 -9.64
CA ILE A 257 -6.55 37.29 -9.68
C ILE A 257 -5.94 37.24 -8.29
N GLN A 258 -6.67 37.72 -7.29
CA GLN A 258 -6.25 37.65 -5.89
C GLN A 258 -6.12 36.21 -5.42
N ALA A 259 -7.13 35.37 -5.70
CA ALA A 259 -7.10 33.95 -5.35
C ALA A 259 -5.90 33.23 -6.02
N LEU A 260 -5.55 33.60 -7.25
CA LEU A 260 -4.37 33.09 -7.96
C LEU A 260 -3.04 33.61 -7.42
N SER A 261 -3.04 34.79 -6.82
CA SER A 261 -1.85 35.41 -6.23
C SER A 261 -1.59 34.92 -4.80
N MET A 262 -2.58 34.31 -4.15
CA MET A 262 -2.45 33.78 -2.80
C MET A 262 -1.58 32.53 -2.78
N LYS A 263 -0.39 32.66 -2.18
CA LYS A 263 0.48 31.54 -1.88
C LYS A 263 0.18 30.99 -0.49
N PRO A 264 0.37 29.67 -0.26
CA PRO A 264 0.42 29.13 1.09
C PRO A 264 1.35 29.94 1.97
N VAL A 265 0.87 30.32 3.16
CA VAL A 265 1.59 31.19 4.08
C VAL A 265 2.44 30.32 5.01
N PRO A 266 3.79 30.41 4.94
CA PRO A 266 4.66 29.79 5.93
C PRO A 266 4.41 30.45 7.29
N PHE A 267 4.44 29.64 8.34
CA PHE A 267 4.30 30.14 9.70
C PHE A 267 5.19 29.36 10.66
N SER A 268 5.50 30.00 11.80
CA SER A 268 6.14 29.37 12.95
C SER A 268 5.25 29.51 14.18
N ILE A 269 5.36 28.57 15.11
CA ILE A 269 4.66 28.61 16.38
C ILE A 269 5.68 28.87 17.49
N ILE A 270 5.39 29.89 18.28
CA ILE A 270 6.14 30.22 19.49
C ILE A 270 5.18 30.04 20.67
N ILE A 271 5.55 29.18 21.63
CA ILE A 271 4.81 28.99 22.88
C ILE A 271 5.70 29.54 23.99
N ASN A 272 5.17 30.49 24.78
CA ASN A 272 5.90 31.07 25.91
C ASN A 272 7.31 31.61 25.57
N GLY A 273 7.48 32.14 24.35
CA GLY A 273 8.76 32.67 23.85
C GLY A 273 9.69 31.62 23.21
N SER A 274 9.35 30.33 23.25
CA SER A 274 10.13 29.25 22.63
C SER A 274 9.54 28.81 21.30
N SER A 275 10.36 28.67 20.25
CA SER A 275 9.94 28.16 18.94
C SER A 275 9.71 26.65 19.02
N ILE A 276 8.51 26.20 18.60
CA ILE A 276 8.10 24.79 18.66
C ILE A 276 7.91 24.26 17.24
N LEU A 277 8.61 23.18 16.92
CA LEU A 277 8.43 22.43 15.68
C LEU A 277 7.27 21.43 15.81
N PRO A 278 6.53 21.16 14.73
CA PRO A 278 5.51 20.14 14.78
C PRO A 278 6.11 18.73 14.83
N THR A 279 5.25 17.76 15.14
CA THR A 279 5.47 16.34 14.83
C THR A 279 5.59 16.11 13.31
N HIS A 280 5.99 14.91 12.90
CA HIS A 280 6.01 14.54 11.49
C HIS A 280 4.64 14.76 10.84
N GLY A 281 4.62 15.25 9.59
CA GLY A 281 3.40 15.42 8.82
C GLY A 281 2.77 14.09 8.42
N SER A 282 1.50 14.12 8.02
CA SER A 282 0.77 12.98 7.47
C SER A 282 -0.09 13.41 6.29
N ALA A 283 -0.47 12.46 5.42
CA ALA A 283 -1.41 12.67 4.33
C ALA A 283 -2.79 13.13 4.83
N ALA A 284 -3.13 12.79 6.07
CA ALA A 284 -4.33 13.29 6.74
C ALA A 284 -4.26 14.81 7.04
N GLY A 285 -3.10 15.47 6.89
CA GLY A 285 -2.99 16.92 7.06
C GLY A 285 -2.99 17.37 8.52
N THR A 286 -2.41 16.57 9.43
CA THR A 286 -2.38 16.86 10.87
C THR A 286 -0.99 17.27 11.34
N TRP A 287 -0.89 18.36 12.09
CA TRP A 287 0.35 18.91 12.62
C TRP A 287 0.17 19.22 14.10
N PHE A 288 0.87 18.49 14.96
CA PHE A 288 0.75 18.61 16.41
C PHE A 288 1.97 19.31 17.00
N TYR A 289 1.72 20.23 17.93
CA TYR A 289 2.73 21.01 18.65
C TYR A 289 2.47 20.88 20.15
N ALA A 290 3.51 20.68 20.93
CA ALA A 290 3.41 20.60 22.37
C ALA A 290 4.64 21.20 23.05
N ASP A 291 4.42 21.91 24.15
CA ASP A 291 5.46 22.47 25.02
C ASP A 291 5.78 21.48 26.17
N GLY A 292 6.48 20.39 25.84
CA GLY A 292 6.79 19.32 26.79
C GLY A 292 5.57 18.48 27.19
N ASP A 293 5.71 17.70 28.27
CA ASP A 293 4.76 16.62 28.59
C ASP A 293 3.41 17.09 29.15
N ASN A 294 3.41 18.22 29.87
CA ASN A 294 2.22 18.78 30.54
C ASN A 294 1.91 20.22 30.10
N GLY A 295 2.55 20.69 29.02
CA GLY A 295 2.43 22.08 28.56
C GLY A 295 1.25 22.32 27.65
N SER A 296 1.22 23.53 27.09
CA SER A 296 0.26 23.92 26.05
C SER A 296 0.39 23.06 24.80
N GLN A 297 -0.75 22.75 24.18
CA GLN A 297 -0.86 21.89 23.01
C GLN A 297 -1.63 22.57 21.89
N LEU A 298 -1.19 22.34 20.65
CA LEU A 298 -1.87 22.80 19.46
C LEU A 298 -1.98 21.68 18.43
N LEU A 299 -3.15 21.61 17.79
CA LEU A 299 -3.39 20.76 16.64
C LEU A 299 -3.84 21.63 15.48
N LEU A 300 -2.99 21.74 14.47
CA LEU A 300 -3.37 22.32 13.19
C LEU A 300 -3.73 21.19 12.23
N ALA A 301 -4.94 21.26 11.69
CA ALA A 301 -5.46 20.29 10.74
C ALA A 301 -5.87 21.01 9.45
N GLY A 302 -5.52 20.46 8.30
CA GLY A 302 -5.83 21.02 6.99
C GLY A 302 -4.84 20.62 5.91
N HIS A 303 -5.19 20.96 4.66
CA HIS A 303 -4.35 20.67 3.49
C HIS A 303 -3.97 21.97 2.80
N THR A 304 -2.68 22.10 2.47
CA THR A 304 -2.15 23.26 1.75
C THR A 304 -2.86 23.46 0.39
N SER A 305 -3.21 22.36 -0.30
CA SER A 305 -3.92 22.38 -1.57
C SER A 305 -5.44 22.56 -1.47
N VAL A 306 -6.00 22.62 -0.26
CA VAL A 306 -7.44 22.88 -0.03
C VAL A 306 -7.58 24.15 0.81
N PRO A 307 -7.57 25.34 0.18
CA PRO A 307 -7.76 26.61 0.89
C PRO A 307 -9.00 26.57 1.78
N GLY A 308 -8.96 27.18 2.96
CA GLY A 308 -10.09 27.19 3.88
C GLY A 308 -10.41 25.86 4.60
N SER A 309 -9.65 24.78 4.36
CA SER A 309 -9.74 23.53 5.14
C SER A 309 -9.19 23.65 6.56
N TRP A 310 -8.40 24.70 6.82
CA TRP A 310 -7.59 24.83 8.02
C TRP A 310 -8.40 25.06 9.30
N GLN A 311 -8.11 24.24 10.31
CA GLN A 311 -8.66 24.31 11.65
C GLN A 311 -7.52 24.24 12.65
N LEU A 312 -7.47 25.18 13.58
CA LEU A 312 -6.50 25.19 14.66
C LEU A 312 -7.21 24.97 15.98
N THR A 313 -6.88 23.89 16.68
CA THR A 313 -7.28 23.69 18.07
C THR A 313 -6.13 24.03 18.97
N VAL A 314 -6.40 24.83 20.00
CA VAL A 314 -5.43 25.22 21.02
C VAL A 314 -5.95 24.79 22.38
N SER A 315 -5.07 24.27 23.23
CA SER A 315 -5.34 23.97 24.63
C SER A 315 -4.18 24.48 25.46
N LEU A 316 -4.44 25.53 26.25
CA LEU A 316 -3.42 26.32 26.92
C LEU A 316 -3.52 26.20 28.44
N ASN A 317 -2.37 26.16 29.11
CA ASN A 317 -2.33 26.32 30.57
C ASN A 317 -2.54 27.79 30.96
N LYS A 318 -2.89 28.02 32.23
CA LYS A 318 -3.10 29.38 32.73
C LYS A 318 -1.81 30.22 32.59
N GLY A 319 -1.93 31.37 31.95
CA GLY A 319 -0.82 32.31 31.74
C GLY A 319 -0.01 32.05 30.47
N ASP A 320 -0.24 30.92 29.81
CA ASP A 320 0.47 30.60 28.57
C ASP A 320 0.02 31.51 27.43
N ASN A 321 0.99 31.84 26.56
CA ASN A 321 0.75 32.55 25.32
C ASN A 321 1.31 31.78 24.14
N VAL A 322 0.53 31.75 23.06
CA VAL A 322 0.97 31.25 21.76
C VAL A 322 1.02 32.41 20.78
N ARG A 323 2.11 32.50 20.05
CA ARG A 323 2.26 33.39 18.90
C ARG A 323 2.48 32.56 17.63
N ILE A 324 1.55 32.67 16.70
CA ILE A 324 1.66 32.11 15.36
C ILE A 324 2.17 33.22 14.45
N SER A 325 3.46 33.18 14.13
CA SER A 325 4.10 34.21 13.31
C SER A 325 4.03 33.82 11.84
N LEU A 326 3.46 34.70 11.02
CA LEU A 326 3.35 34.53 9.57
C LEU A 326 4.54 35.24 8.94
N ALA A 327 5.19 34.63 7.95
CA ALA A 327 6.48 35.10 7.42
C ALA A 327 6.49 36.60 7.04
N PRO A 328 7.53 37.37 7.44
CA PRO A 328 7.56 38.84 7.32
C PRO A 328 7.75 39.36 5.89
N ASP A 329 8.26 38.54 4.97
CA ASP A 329 8.65 38.96 3.61
C ASP A 329 7.52 38.84 2.58
N MET A 330 6.34 38.41 3.01
CA MET A 330 5.14 38.38 2.18
C MET A 330 4.34 39.66 2.46
N PRO A 331 4.00 40.48 1.44
CA PRO A 331 3.03 41.55 1.61
C PRO A 331 1.68 40.89 1.91
N LEU A 332 1.37 40.62 3.19
CA LEU A 332 0.05 40.21 3.64
C LEU A 332 -0.87 41.41 3.43
N PRO A 333 -1.78 41.37 2.45
CA PRO A 333 -2.62 42.50 2.18
C PRO A 333 -3.76 42.46 3.23
N SER A 334 -3.68 43.26 4.30
CA SER A 334 -4.72 43.60 5.30
C SER A 334 -5.55 42.49 6.04
N LYS A 335 -5.73 42.70 7.38
CA LYS A 335 -6.57 42.01 8.40
C LYS A 335 -7.00 40.55 8.09
N ILE A 336 -6.25 39.60 8.67
CA ILE A 336 -6.67 38.19 8.79
C ILE A 336 -7.94 38.11 9.63
N GLN A 337 -8.88 37.26 9.21
CA GLN A 337 -10.11 36.97 9.94
C GLN A 337 -10.27 35.46 10.11
N PHE A 338 -10.85 35.04 11.23
CA PHE A 338 -11.21 33.66 11.54
C PHE A 338 -12.44 33.62 12.44
N LEU A 339 -13.13 32.48 12.48
CA LEU A 339 -14.12 32.17 13.50
C LEU A 339 -13.45 31.52 14.69
N SER A 340 -13.80 31.95 15.90
CA SER A 340 -13.30 31.39 17.16
C SER A 340 -14.46 30.74 17.92
N GLU A 341 -14.30 29.47 18.27
CA GLU A 341 -15.20 28.71 19.13
C GLU A 341 -14.48 28.40 20.45
N THR A 342 -15.11 28.69 21.58
CA THR A 342 -14.56 28.35 22.89
C THR A 342 -14.92 26.91 23.24
N LEU A 343 -13.91 26.07 23.54
CA LEU A 343 -14.09 24.63 23.82
C LEU A 343 -14.01 24.29 25.32
N SER A 344 -13.76 25.28 26.18
CA SER A 344 -13.65 25.10 27.63
C SER A 344 -14.48 26.12 28.40
N THR A 345 -14.60 25.93 29.72
CA THR A 345 -15.29 26.89 30.59
C THR A 345 -14.61 28.25 30.65
N THR A 346 -13.28 28.29 30.52
CA THR A 346 -12.48 29.52 30.45
C THR A 346 -12.26 29.89 28.99
N ALA A 347 -12.56 31.13 28.60
CA ALA A 347 -12.24 31.61 27.27
C ALA A 347 -10.72 31.85 27.10
N VAL A 348 -10.21 31.60 25.90
CA VAL A 348 -8.90 32.10 25.48
C VAL A 348 -9.09 33.36 24.63
N GLU A 349 -8.21 34.34 24.83
CA GLU A 349 -8.22 35.58 24.08
C GLU A 349 -7.43 35.40 22.79
N CYS A 350 -8.04 35.67 21.64
CA CYS A 350 -7.42 35.57 20.33
C CYS A 350 -7.31 36.97 19.70
N GLN A 351 -6.09 37.44 19.44
CA GLN A 351 -5.80 38.75 18.87
C GLN A 351 -5.05 38.61 17.54
N VAL A 352 -5.48 39.37 16.53
CA VAL A 352 -4.78 39.48 15.24
C VAL A 352 -3.85 40.69 15.27
N GLU A 353 -2.57 40.45 15.01
CA GLU A 353 -1.54 41.47 14.76
C GLU A 353 -1.21 41.54 13.26
N SER A 354 -0.35 42.48 12.86
CA SER A 354 0.02 42.75 11.46
C SER A 354 0.55 41.51 10.71
N SER A 355 1.28 40.63 11.42
CA SER A 355 1.91 39.43 10.88
C SER A 355 1.83 38.23 11.83
N ALA A 356 0.92 38.26 12.81
CA ALA A 356 0.80 37.17 13.77
C ALA A 356 -0.62 37.00 14.32
N ILE A 357 -0.94 35.79 14.77
CA ILE A 357 -2.10 35.51 15.61
C ILE A 357 -1.57 35.20 17.01
N VAL A 358 -2.04 35.95 18.00
CA VAL A 358 -1.67 35.77 19.40
C VAL A 358 -2.84 35.21 20.18
N ILE A 359 -2.62 34.12 20.88
CA ILE A 359 -3.65 33.41 21.67
C ILE A 359 -3.17 33.32 23.11
N LYS A 360 -4.00 33.72 24.07
CA LYS A 360 -3.64 33.77 25.50
C LYS A 360 -4.71 33.16 26.39
N ALA A 361 -4.28 32.42 27.40
CA ALA A 361 -5.14 31.93 28.48
C ALA A 361 -4.97 32.81 29.73
N VAL A 362 -5.88 33.76 29.96
CA VAL A 362 -5.71 34.81 30.98
C VAL A 362 -6.25 34.40 32.36
N SER A 363 -7.50 33.95 32.43
CA SER A 363 -8.19 33.70 33.70
C SER A 363 -8.00 32.28 34.26
N GLY A 364 -7.59 31.32 33.43
CA GLY A 364 -7.42 29.90 33.77
C GLY A 364 -6.98 29.08 32.55
N PRO A 365 -6.78 27.76 32.67
CA PRO A 365 -6.57 26.89 31.52
C PRO A 365 -7.77 27.00 30.58
N GLY A 366 -7.50 27.08 29.28
CA GLY A 366 -8.52 27.35 28.27
C GLY A 366 -8.22 26.68 26.94
N ALA A 367 -9.26 26.40 26.17
CA ALA A 367 -9.18 25.80 24.84
C ALA A 367 -10.13 26.50 23.86
N ALA A 368 -9.69 26.62 22.61
CA ALA A 368 -10.51 27.12 21.53
C ALA A 368 -10.20 26.43 20.20
N LYS A 369 -11.14 26.54 19.28
CA LYS A 369 -11.01 26.12 17.89
C LYS A 369 -11.13 27.33 16.99
N LEU A 370 -10.12 27.58 16.16
CA LEU A 370 -10.13 28.63 15.15
C LEU A 370 -10.35 28.00 13.78
N THR A 371 -11.30 28.52 13.01
CA THR A 371 -11.67 28.01 11.68
C THR A 371 -11.95 29.15 10.69
N ARG A 372 -12.18 28.84 9.41
CA ARG A 372 -12.52 29.82 8.36
C ARG A 372 -11.52 30.98 8.26
N PHE A 373 -10.23 30.66 8.22
CA PHE A 373 -9.17 31.65 8.04
C PHE A 373 -9.29 32.32 6.65
N THR A 374 -9.40 33.64 6.63
CA THR A 374 -9.48 34.43 5.41
C THR A 374 -8.58 35.66 5.49
N SER A 375 -8.11 36.11 4.32
CA SER A 375 -7.47 37.41 4.14
C SER A 375 -8.21 38.13 3.02
N GLN A 376 -8.71 39.35 3.28
CA GLN A 376 -9.56 40.10 2.36
C GLN A 376 -10.73 39.28 1.78
N ASN A 377 -11.39 38.47 2.62
CA ASN A 377 -12.49 37.56 2.25
C ASN A 377 -12.10 36.38 1.34
N VAL A 378 -10.80 36.15 1.10
CA VAL A 378 -10.32 34.97 0.37
C VAL A 378 -9.79 33.93 1.37
N PRO A 379 -10.23 32.66 1.28
CA PRO A 379 -9.74 31.57 2.14
C PRO A 379 -8.22 31.41 2.10
N MET A 380 -7.60 31.30 3.26
CA MET A 380 -6.15 31.11 3.39
C MET A 380 -5.73 29.65 3.33
N SER A 381 -4.50 29.43 2.86
CA SER A 381 -3.75 28.17 3.03
C SER A 381 -2.50 28.42 3.85
N PHE A 382 -2.17 27.48 4.73
CA PHE A 382 -0.93 27.50 5.51
C PHE A 382 0.10 26.50 4.96
N LEU A 383 1.37 26.77 5.24
CA LEU A 383 2.48 25.86 4.98
C LEU A 383 3.25 25.65 6.30
N PRO A 384 2.86 24.63 7.09
CA PRO A 384 3.55 24.32 8.33
C PRO A 384 5.01 23.92 8.08
N GLU A 385 5.89 24.22 9.03
CA GLU A 385 7.28 23.81 8.97
C GLU A 385 7.39 22.28 9.01
N ARG A 386 8.05 21.70 8.01
CA ARG A 386 8.20 20.25 7.90
C ARG A 386 9.30 19.73 8.81
N ARG A 387 9.00 18.65 9.51
CA ARG A 387 9.98 17.83 10.22
C ARG A 387 10.18 16.51 9.45
N PRO A 388 11.03 16.48 8.41
CA PRO A 388 11.26 15.27 7.65
C PRO A 388 11.89 14.20 8.54
N PHE A 389 11.81 12.96 8.08
CA PHE A 389 12.45 11.83 8.71
C PHE A 389 13.93 12.10 9.06
N SER A 390 14.34 11.65 10.25
CA SER A 390 15.73 11.65 10.71
C SER A 390 16.15 10.29 11.28
N ARG A 391 17.47 10.05 11.34
CA ARG A 391 18.06 8.78 11.82
C ARG A 391 18.04 8.62 13.35
N ALA A 392 17.84 9.74 14.06
CA ALA A 392 17.81 9.79 15.51
C ALA A 392 16.56 9.09 16.09
N PRO A 393 16.58 8.73 17.38
CA PRO A 393 15.41 8.20 18.06
C PRO A 393 14.18 9.10 17.91
N VAL A 394 13.05 8.51 17.53
CA VAL A 394 11.77 9.21 17.47
C VAL A 394 11.14 9.21 18.87
N THR A 395 10.89 10.40 19.40
CA THR A 395 10.20 10.57 20.70
C THR A 395 8.70 10.41 20.53
N CYS A 396 8.04 9.83 21.53
CA CYS A 396 6.58 9.79 21.58
C CYS A 396 6.03 11.21 21.79
N SER A 397 4.83 11.48 21.30
CA SER A 397 4.11 12.69 21.70
C SER A 397 3.62 12.56 23.15
N PRO A 398 3.45 13.69 23.86
CA PRO A 398 2.73 13.70 25.12
C PRO A 398 1.26 13.30 24.94
N ASP A 399 0.63 12.91 26.04
CA ASP A 399 -0.81 12.60 26.05
C ASP A 399 -1.62 13.84 25.65
N THR A 400 -2.60 13.66 24.77
CA THR A 400 -3.38 14.78 24.25
C THR A 400 -4.40 15.28 25.28
N HIS A 401 -4.54 16.61 25.36
CA HIS A 401 -5.60 17.24 26.12
C HIS A 401 -6.97 16.92 25.50
N PRO A 402 -8.08 16.86 26.27
CA PRO A 402 -9.38 16.46 25.75
C PRO A 402 -9.84 17.22 24.49
N ALA A 403 -9.66 18.55 24.46
CA ALA A 403 -10.02 19.36 23.29
C ALA A 403 -9.20 18.97 22.03
N ILE A 404 -7.93 18.60 22.20
CA ILE A 404 -7.08 18.10 21.11
C ILE A 404 -7.55 16.72 20.67
N THR A 405 -7.87 15.83 21.62
CA THR A 405 -8.42 14.50 21.34
C THR A 405 -9.70 14.58 20.51
N ASP A 406 -10.66 15.41 20.92
CA ASP A 406 -11.95 15.57 20.24
C ASP A 406 -11.77 16.12 18.82
N SER A 407 -10.90 17.13 18.64
CA SER A 407 -10.56 17.66 17.32
C SER A 407 -9.84 16.63 16.43
N MET A 408 -8.98 15.77 16.98
CA MET A 408 -8.38 14.67 16.22
C MET A 408 -9.42 13.65 15.76
N VAL A 409 -10.39 13.30 16.61
CA VAL A 409 -11.48 12.37 16.27
C VAL A 409 -12.38 12.96 15.19
N GLU A 410 -12.78 14.23 15.33
CA GLU A 410 -13.58 14.91 14.31
C GLU A 410 -12.85 14.99 12.96
N TRP A 411 -11.56 15.34 12.99
CA TRP A 411 -10.75 15.41 11.78
C TRP A 411 -10.57 14.05 11.11
N ASP A 412 -10.38 12.98 11.89
CA ASP A 412 -10.33 11.60 11.37
C ASP A 412 -11.64 11.24 10.64
N TRP A 413 -12.81 11.60 11.18
CA TRP A 413 -14.09 11.41 10.48
C TRP A 413 -14.14 12.18 9.15
N ARG A 414 -13.69 13.43 9.11
CA ARG A 414 -13.61 14.22 7.87
C ARG A 414 -12.75 13.52 6.82
N MET A 415 -11.60 12.96 7.22
CA MET A 415 -10.69 12.26 6.33
C MET A 415 -11.29 10.96 5.75
N GLN A 416 -12.00 10.19 6.58
CA GLN A 416 -12.70 8.99 6.13
C GLN A 416 -13.86 9.28 5.17
N ASP A 417 -14.48 10.45 5.30
CA ASP A 417 -15.68 10.81 4.53
C ASP A 417 -15.42 11.72 3.34
N GLY A 418 -14.17 12.15 3.12
CA GLY A 418 -13.81 13.04 2.02
C GLY A 418 -14.19 14.49 2.23
N ILE A 419 -14.43 14.90 3.47
CA ILE A 419 -14.74 16.29 3.79
C ILE A 419 -13.44 17.08 3.80
N GLN A 420 -13.34 18.08 2.93
CA GLN A 420 -12.16 18.96 2.81
C GLN A 420 -10.87 18.22 2.45
N THR A 421 -10.97 17.07 1.77
CA THR A 421 -9.79 16.29 1.34
C THR A 421 -9.26 16.76 -0.02
N PRO A 422 -7.95 16.65 -0.27
CA PRO A 422 -7.33 17.12 -1.52
C PRO A 422 -7.65 16.23 -2.73
N ARG A 423 -8.05 14.98 -2.50
CA ARG A 423 -8.47 14.01 -3.52
C ARG A 423 -9.81 13.41 -3.10
N GLU A 424 -10.60 12.99 -4.08
CA GLU A 424 -11.99 12.53 -3.89
C GLU A 424 -12.77 13.24 -2.78
N PRO A 425 -12.93 14.58 -2.92
CA PRO A 425 -13.75 15.33 -1.99
C PRO A 425 -15.22 14.92 -2.11
N ARG A 426 -15.92 14.98 -0.99
CA ARG A 426 -17.35 14.70 -0.87
C ARG A 426 -18.07 15.87 -0.24
N SER A 427 -19.34 16.03 -0.60
CA SER A 427 -20.25 16.88 0.18
C SER A 427 -20.70 16.15 1.45
N TYR A 428 -21.15 16.90 2.46
CA TYR A 428 -21.75 16.31 3.66
C TYR A 428 -22.94 15.39 3.32
N CYS A 429 -23.77 15.76 2.34
CA CYS A 429 -24.86 14.91 1.87
C CYS A 429 -24.39 13.53 1.37
N GLN A 430 -23.30 13.48 0.58
CA GLN A 430 -22.69 12.22 0.13
C GLN A 430 -22.13 11.41 1.31
N ALA A 431 -21.40 12.06 2.22
CA ALA A 431 -20.85 11.44 3.42
C ALA A 431 -21.96 10.86 4.32
N ILE A 432 -23.00 11.63 4.61
CA ILE A 432 -24.16 11.22 5.41
C ILE A 432 -24.80 9.95 4.82
N LYS A 433 -24.98 9.87 3.50
CA LYS A 433 -25.54 8.69 2.85
C LYS A 433 -24.70 7.43 3.11
N LYS A 434 -23.37 7.55 3.04
CA LYS A 434 -22.43 6.47 3.34
C LYS A 434 -22.53 6.07 4.82
N VAL A 435 -22.40 7.02 5.74
CA VAL A 435 -22.39 6.76 7.18
C VAL A 435 -23.71 6.17 7.66
N VAL A 436 -24.86 6.63 7.13
CA VAL A 436 -26.17 6.04 7.46
C VAL A 436 -26.23 4.55 7.12
N ALA A 437 -25.67 4.12 5.99
CA ALA A 437 -25.64 2.71 5.62
C ALA A 437 -24.77 1.87 6.57
N GLN A 438 -23.63 2.42 7.01
CA GLN A 438 -22.73 1.76 7.96
C GLN A 438 -23.36 1.65 9.36
N VAL A 439 -24.02 2.71 9.82
CA VAL A 439 -24.73 2.74 11.11
C VAL A 439 -25.95 1.82 11.10
N GLU A 440 -26.69 1.75 9.99
CA GLU A 440 -27.81 0.81 9.83
C GLU A 440 -27.34 -0.64 10.01
N GLY A 441 -26.20 -1.03 9.41
CA GLY A 441 -25.62 -2.37 9.60
C GLY A 441 -25.31 -2.69 11.07
N LEU A 442 -24.74 -1.72 11.79
CA LEU A 442 -24.45 -1.84 13.22
C LEU A 442 -25.72 -1.91 14.07
N VAL A 443 -26.72 -1.09 13.78
CA VAL A 443 -28.01 -1.08 14.50
C VAL A 443 -28.77 -2.39 14.29
N LEU A 444 -28.83 -2.90 13.05
CA LEU A 444 -29.49 -4.17 12.72
C LEU A 444 -28.83 -5.34 13.45
N GLU A 445 -27.49 -5.39 13.47
CA GLU A 445 -26.74 -6.43 14.18
C GLU A 445 -27.06 -6.41 15.68
N ARG A 446 -27.05 -5.22 16.30
CA ARG A 446 -27.31 -5.08 17.73
C ARG A 446 -28.76 -5.34 18.10
N THR A 447 -29.69 -4.93 17.25
CA THR A 447 -31.14 -5.18 17.45
C THR A 447 -31.43 -6.68 17.37
N ALA A 448 -30.89 -7.37 16.36
CA ALA A 448 -31.07 -8.82 16.22
C ALA A 448 -30.54 -9.63 17.43
N LYS A 449 -29.58 -9.08 18.17
CA LYS A 449 -29.04 -9.69 19.40
C LYS A 449 -29.68 -9.17 20.69
N ASN A 450 -30.72 -8.34 20.63
CA ASN A 450 -31.34 -7.65 21.77
C ASN A 450 -30.33 -6.86 22.62
N LYS A 451 -29.29 -6.29 21.97
CA LYS A 451 -28.20 -5.54 22.62
C LYS A 451 -28.27 -4.03 22.40
N LEU A 452 -29.30 -3.52 21.73
CA LEU A 452 -29.53 -2.08 21.54
C LEU A 452 -30.60 -1.58 22.53
N SER A 453 -30.35 -0.44 23.18
CA SER A 453 -31.35 0.16 24.07
C SER A 453 -32.51 0.76 23.29
N GLN A 454 -33.72 0.80 23.87
CA GLN A 454 -34.87 1.45 23.24
C GLN A 454 -34.58 2.93 22.94
N SER A 455 -33.90 3.63 23.86
CA SER A 455 -33.51 5.03 23.64
C SER A 455 -32.59 5.22 22.44
N ASP A 456 -31.63 4.31 22.22
CA ASP A 456 -30.74 4.40 21.05
C ASP A 456 -31.50 4.06 19.76
N HIS A 457 -32.43 3.12 19.82
CA HIS A 457 -33.30 2.79 18.69
C HIS A 457 -34.18 3.99 18.27
N ASP A 458 -34.77 4.70 19.24
CA ASP A 458 -35.59 5.88 19.00
C ASP A 458 -34.75 7.04 18.42
N ILE A 459 -33.53 7.24 18.93
CA ILE A 459 -32.59 8.24 18.39
C ILE A 459 -32.22 7.88 16.95
N TRP A 460 -31.90 6.61 16.66
CA TRP A 460 -31.60 6.16 15.30
C TRP A 460 -32.76 6.42 14.35
N THR A 461 -33.98 6.05 14.75
CA THR A 461 -35.18 6.23 13.94
C THR A 461 -35.38 7.71 13.56
N LYS A 462 -35.16 8.62 14.51
CA LYS A 462 -35.24 10.08 14.26
C LYS A 462 -34.13 10.56 13.33
N LEU A 463 -32.88 10.15 13.54
CA LEU A 463 -31.77 10.51 12.66
C LEU A 463 -32.04 10.01 11.23
N ARG A 464 -32.33 8.72 11.08
CA ARG A 464 -32.62 8.09 9.78
C ARG A 464 -33.78 8.77 9.03
N ALA A 465 -34.84 9.19 9.73
CA ALA A 465 -35.95 9.93 9.11
C ALA A 465 -35.49 11.30 8.57
N THR A 466 -34.78 12.09 9.39
CA THR A 466 -34.24 13.41 9.02
C THR A 466 -33.26 13.34 7.84
N CYS A 467 -32.55 12.23 7.67
CA CYS A 467 -31.66 12.02 6.52
C CYS A 467 -32.40 12.24 5.18
N GLN A 468 -33.66 11.81 5.06
CA GLN A 468 -34.43 11.98 3.82
C GLN A 468 -34.68 13.46 3.45
N ASP A 469 -34.73 14.34 4.44
CA ASP A 469 -34.93 15.77 4.25
C ASP A 469 -33.61 16.46 3.90
N ILE A 470 -32.51 16.04 4.52
CA ILE A 470 -31.15 16.53 4.20
C ILE A 470 -30.74 16.17 2.79
N LEU A 471 -31.05 14.94 2.34
CA LEU A 471 -30.80 14.51 0.97
C LEU A 471 -31.54 15.34 -0.09
N LYS A 472 -32.47 16.22 0.31
CA LYS A 472 -33.21 17.15 -0.55
C LYS A 472 -32.78 18.61 -0.38
N SER A 473 -31.92 18.94 0.57
CA SER A 473 -31.50 20.31 0.89
C SER A 473 -30.03 20.57 0.54
N ASP A 474 -29.72 21.77 0.04
CA ASP A 474 -28.34 22.21 -0.25
C ASP A 474 -27.82 23.18 0.83
N ASN A 475 -27.99 22.87 2.12
CA ASN A 475 -27.54 23.74 3.22
C ASN A 475 -26.34 23.15 3.96
N THR A 476 -25.13 23.49 3.50
CA THR A 476 -23.86 22.99 4.02
C THR A 476 -23.71 23.11 5.54
N GLU A 477 -24.13 24.21 6.16
CA GLU A 477 -23.99 24.40 7.62
C GLU A 477 -24.93 23.47 8.40
N LYS A 478 -26.17 23.31 7.94
CA LYS A 478 -27.12 22.36 8.56
C LYS A 478 -26.66 20.92 8.35
N ASP A 479 -26.13 20.59 7.18
CA ASP A 479 -25.66 19.26 6.83
C ASP A 479 -24.45 18.87 7.66
N GLU A 480 -23.52 19.80 7.90
CA GLU A 480 -22.36 19.60 8.78
C GLU A 480 -22.77 19.28 10.22
N ILE A 481 -23.70 20.06 10.78
CA ILE A 481 -24.23 19.84 12.14
C ILE A 481 -24.87 18.45 12.24
N TYR A 482 -25.64 18.05 11.23
CA TYR A 482 -26.26 16.73 11.23
C TYR A 482 -25.24 15.60 11.05
N TRP A 483 -24.28 15.77 10.13
CA TRP A 483 -23.18 14.83 9.92
C TRP A 483 -22.42 14.59 11.24
N LEU A 484 -22.10 15.65 11.97
CA LEU A 484 -21.43 15.55 13.27
C LEU A 484 -22.28 14.78 14.29
N LYS A 485 -23.58 15.06 14.40
CA LYS A 485 -24.50 14.32 15.28
C LYS A 485 -24.58 12.83 14.93
N LEU A 486 -24.57 12.51 13.65
CA LEU A 486 -24.59 11.12 13.16
C LEU A 486 -23.32 10.37 13.57
N HIS A 487 -22.14 11.00 13.44
CA HIS A 487 -20.88 10.41 13.91
C HIS A 487 -20.82 10.25 15.42
N GLN A 488 -21.27 11.25 16.18
CA GLN A 488 -21.38 11.16 17.64
C GLN A 488 -22.28 9.99 18.06
N PHE A 489 -23.41 9.80 17.37
CA PHE A 489 -24.29 8.66 17.59
C PHE A 489 -23.62 7.33 17.24
N ARG A 490 -22.97 7.23 16.07
CA ARG A 490 -22.19 6.05 15.66
C ARG A 490 -21.16 5.68 16.73
N ARG A 491 -20.33 6.64 17.15
CA ARG A 491 -19.29 6.47 18.17
C ARG A 491 -19.87 5.99 19.50
N LYS A 492 -21.00 6.56 19.95
CA LYS A 492 -21.75 6.09 21.12
C LYS A 492 -22.19 4.64 20.99
N ILE A 493 -22.74 4.24 19.83
CA ILE A 493 -23.18 2.86 19.61
C ILE A 493 -22.00 1.89 19.53
N VAL A 494 -20.89 2.29 18.90
CA VAL A 494 -19.67 1.47 18.87
C VAL A 494 -19.21 1.20 20.30
N PHE A 495 -18.91 2.22 21.11
CA PHE A 495 -18.37 1.97 22.46
C PHE A 495 -19.37 1.42 23.47
N SER A 496 -20.67 1.54 23.23
CA SER A 496 -21.67 0.85 24.06
C SER A 496 -21.86 -0.62 23.70
N ASN A 497 -21.29 -1.10 22.58
CA ASN A 497 -21.27 -2.53 22.26
C ASN A 497 -20.45 -3.28 23.32
N PRO A 498 -21.01 -4.31 23.98
CA PRO A 498 -20.28 -5.10 24.96
C PRO A 498 -18.95 -5.68 24.45
N LEU A 499 -18.82 -5.95 23.15
CA LEU A 499 -17.55 -6.41 22.56
C LEU A 499 -16.44 -5.34 22.60
N PHE A 500 -16.80 -4.06 22.60
CA PHE A 500 -15.86 -2.93 22.63
C PHE A 500 -15.67 -2.32 24.03
N LYS A 501 -16.41 -2.81 25.03
CA LYS A 501 -16.15 -2.51 26.45
C LYS A 501 -14.96 -3.33 26.96
N LEU A 502 -13.78 -3.00 26.45
CA LEU A 502 -12.56 -3.73 26.72
C LEU A 502 -11.93 -3.31 28.06
N PRO A 503 -11.15 -4.21 28.68
CA PRO A 503 -10.15 -3.80 29.67
C PRO A 503 -9.11 -2.86 29.01
N PRO A 504 -8.19 -2.27 29.80
CA PRO A 504 -7.06 -1.53 29.26
C PRO A 504 -6.36 -2.27 28.12
N LEU A 505 -5.84 -1.54 27.13
CA LEU A 505 -5.07 -2.14 26.03
C LEU A 505 -3.57 -1.98 26.27
N VAL A 506 -2.82 -3.06 26.14
CA VAL A 506 -1.38 -3.00 25.94
C VAL A 506 -1.09 -2.75 24.47
N MET A 507 -0.15 -1.86 24.17
CA MET A 507 0.28 -1.58 22.80
C MET A 507 1.77 -1.20 22.75
N VAL A 508 2.31 -1.17 21.54
CA VAL A 508 3.67 -0.70 21.28
C VAL A 508 3.62 0.55 20.43
N LYS A 509 4.36 1.57 20.86
CA LYS A 509 4.74 2.66 19.96
C LYS A 509 6.01 2.23 19.23
N HIS A 510 5.97 2.18 17.91
CA HIS A 510 6.99 1.55 17.07
C HIS A 510 7.36 2.45 15.89
N VAL A 511 8.66 2.53 15.58
CA VAL A 511 9.13 3.19 14.36
C VAL A 511 9.36 2.13 13.28
N PRO A 512 8.69 2.21 12.11
CA PRO A 512 8.93 1.29 10.99
C PRO A 512 10.41 1.22 10.59
N SER A 513 10.89 0.06 10.15
CA SER A 513 12.29 -0.16 9.74
C SER A 513 12.76 0.79 8.63
N VAL A 514 14.09 0.90 8.43
CA VAL A 514 14.68 1.66 7.29
C VAL A 514 14.37 1.04 5.92
N MET A 515 13.91 -0.22 5.88
CA MET A 515 13.68 -0.98 4.67
C MET A 515 12.31 -1.67 4.77
N SER A 516 11.31 -1.09 4.10
CA SER A 516 9.97 -1.65 4.02
C SER A 516 9.93 -2.84 3.08
N HIS A 517 10.10 -4.04 3.63
CA HIS A 517 9.96 -5.30 2.92
C HIS A 517 9.53 -6.35 3.93
N GLN A 518 8.73 -7.33 3.52
CA GLN A 518 8.16 -8.34 4.43
C GLN A 518 9.23 -9.04 5.29
N LEU A 519 10.45 -9.17 4.77
CA LEU A 519 11.52 -9.87 5.45
C LEU A 519 12.44 -8.97 6.28
N THR A 520 12.73 -7.75 5.81
CA THR A 520 13.67 -6.84 6.49
C THR A 520 13.03 -6.00 7.58
N GLN A 521 11.69 -5.89 7.59
CA GLN A 521 10.97 -5.18 8.66
C GLN A 521 11.26 -5.72 10.07
N VAL A 522 11.67 -6.99 10.16
CA VAL A 522 11.94 -7.70 11.43
C VAL A 522 13.42 -7.95 11.71
N TYR A 523 14.34 -7.41 10.89
CA TYR A 523 15.77 -7.45 11.20
C TYR A 523 16.18 -6.30 12.10
N GLY A 524 16.92 -6.59 13.17
CA GLY A 524 17.50 -5.56 14.02
C GLY A 524 18.44 -4.63 13.25
N ALA A 525 19.16 -5.15 12.24
CA ALA A 525 20.04 -4.37 11.37
C ALA A 525 19.29 -3.35 10.49
N CYS A 526 17.97 -3.46 10.38
CA CYS A 526 17.09 -2.48 9.72
C CYS A 526 16.23 -1.69 10.72
N ALA A 527 16.37 -1.91 12.02
CA ALA A 527 15.58 -1.25 13.04
C ALA A 527 15.87 0.25 13.13
N ARG A 528 14.85 1.01 13.52
CA ARG A 528 14.94 2.45 13.77
C ARG A 528 14.59 2.73 15.24
N PRO A 529 15.41 3.49 15.97
CA PRO A 529 15.14 3.75 17.39
C PRO A 529 13.90 4.62 17.60
N GLY A 530 13.15 4.34 18.66
CA GLY A 530 12.02 5.14 19.12
C GLY A 530 10.86 4.29 19.62
N GLY A 531 10.06 4.88 20.51
CA GLY A 531 8.85 4.25 21.06
C GLY A 531 9.06 3.49 22.37
N GLY A 532 8.26 2.45 22.59
CA GLY A 532 8.19 1.74 23.87
C GLY A 532 6.89 0.96 24.07
N LEU A 533 6.69 0.50 25.29
CA LEU A 533 5.54 -0.29 25.76
C LEU A 533 4.58 0.61 26.54
N PHE A 534 3.29 0.59 26.19
CA PHE A 534 2.28 1.47 26.76
C PHE A 534 0.99 0.73 27.11
N ILE A 535 0.30 1.21 28.16
CA ILE A 535 -1.06 0.80 28.50
C ILE A 535 -1.99 1.99 28.24
N MET A 536 -3.05 1.77 27.46
CA MET A 536 -4.18 2.70 27.34
C MET A 536 -5.27 2.26 28.32
N GLU A 537 -5.53 3.08 29.33
CA GLU A 537 -6.39 2.71 30.47
C GLU A 537 -7.88 2.70 30.12
N GLU A 538 -8.32 3.65 29.29
CA GLU A 538 -9.74 3.84 28.97
C GLU A 538 -9.98 3.87 27.44
N PRO A 539 -9.82 2.73 26.73
CA PRO A 539 -9.92 2.65 25.28
C PRO A 539 -11.24 3.21 24.75
N GLY A 540 -11.16 4.27 23.93
CA GLY A 540 -12.32 4.89 23.29
C GLY A 540 -12.93 6.05 24.07
N ILE A 541 -12.55 6.20 25.34
CA ILE A 541 -12.95 7.32 26.21
C ILE A 541 -11.82 8.34 26.31
N SER A 542 -10.58 7.88 26.49
CA SER A 542 -9.39 8.73 26.59
C SER A 542 -8.24 8.20 25.74
N MET A 543 -7.45 9.11 25.17
CA MET A 543 -6.16 8.78 24.55
C MET A 543 -5.00 8.81 25.55
N ARG A 544 -5.23 8.92 26.86
CA ARG A 544 -4.15 8.88 27.84
C ARG A 544 -3.47 7.51 27.89
N THR A 545 -2.15 7.52 28.09
CA THR A 545 -1.33 6.31 28.11
C THR A 545 -0.38 6.28 29.28
N LYS A 546 -0.24 5.11 29.90
CA LYS A 546 0.78 4.83 30.89
C LYS A 546 1.98 4.19 30.20
N ASN A 547 3.13 4.87 30.21
CA ASN A 547 4.39 4.28 29.77
C ASN A 547 4.84 3.21 30.78
N ILE A 548 4.93 1.96 30.32
CA ILE A 548 5.41 0.82 31.11
C ILE A 548 6.77 0.31 30.61
N THR A 549 7.42 1.06 29.73
CA THR A 549 8.76 0.73 29.23
C THR A 549 9.74 0.72 30.40
N PRO A 550 10.46 -0.39 30.65
CA PRO A 550 11.40 -0.48 31.75
C PRO A 550 12.49 0.62 31.63
N PRO A 551 12.71 1.45 32.67
CA PRO A 551 13.71 2.53 32.62
C PRO A 551 15.15 2.05 32.38
N SER A 552 15.43 0.77 32.67
CA SER A 552 16.73 0.15 32.43
C SER A 552 17.00 -0.16 30.95
N LEU A 553 15.98 -0.13 30.09
CA LEU A 553 16.15 -0.33 28.65
C LEU A 553 16.38 1.04 28.00
N PRO A 554 17.56 1.28 27.38
CA PRO A 554 17.82 2.52 26.67
C PRO A 554 16.91 2.65 25.43
N ALA A 555 16.97 3.80 24.76
CA ALA A 555 16.31 3.98 23.48
C ALA A 555 16.67 2.84 22.50
N GLY A 556 15.66 2.33 21.81
CA GLY A 556 15.77 1.19 20.90
C GLY A 556 14.47 1.03 20.11
N ASN A 557 14.28 -0.13 19.49
CA ASN A 557 13.03 -0.48 18.80
C ASN A 557 12.33 -1.63 19.52
N PHE A 558 11.02 -1.52 19.68
CA PHE A 558 10.17 -2.48 20.38
C PHE A 558 9.15 -3.07 19.41
N MET A 559 8.89 -4.38 19.52
CA MET A 559 7.89 -5.06 18.72
C MET A 559 7.22 -6.22 19.47
N THR A 560 6.04 -6.62 18.97
CA THR A 560 5.39 -7.92 19.23
C THR A 560 5.19 -8.26 20.72
N PRO A 561 4.37 -7.49 21.45
CA PRO A 561 4.05 -7.80 22.83
C PRO A 561 3.17 -9.06 22.88
N GLU A 562 3.41 -9.93 23.86
CA GLU A 562 2.63 -11.14 24.12
C GLU A 562 2.38 -11.30 25.62
N LEU A 563 1.11 -11.28 26.01
CA LEU A 563 0.70 -11.45 27.40
C LEU A 563 0.66 -12.94 27.78
N SER A 564 1.17 -13.24 28.96
CA SER A 564 0.87 -14.51 29.64
C SER A 564 -0.65 -14.66 29.89
N TYR A 565 -1.11 -15.90 30.04
CA TYR A 565 -2.54 -16.21 30.17
C TYR A 565 -3.19 -15.56 31.41
N ASP A 566 -2.42 -15.35 32.47
CA ASP A 566 -2.84 -14.66 33.70
C ASP A 566 -2.54 -13.16 33.70
N THR A 567 -1.96 -12.63 32.60
CA THR A 567 -1.53 -11.24 32.42
C THR A 567 -0.46 -10.73 33.38
N LYS A 568 0.19 -11.61 34.16
CA LYS A 568 1.23 -11.20 35.12
C LYS A 568 2.60 -10.96 34.50
N LYS A 569 2.84 -11.58 33.34
CA LYS A 569 4.05 -11.42 32.54
C LYS A 569 3.72 -11.00 31.12
N MET A 570 4.65 -10.29 30.48
CA MET A 570 4.60 -9.96 29.07
C MET A 570 5.93 -10.23 28.39
N LEU A 571 5.92 -10.96 27.28
CA LEU A 571 7.06 -11.07 26.38
C LEU A 571 7.04 -9.95 25.34
N PHE A 572 8.21 -9.51 24.90
CA PHE A 572 8.34 -8.58 23.79
C PHE A 572 9.70 -8.72 23.12
N ALA A 573 9.80 -8.29 21.86
CA ALA A 573 11.05 -8.19 21.14
C ALA A 573 11.62 -6.77 21.27
N TYR A 574 12.91 -6.65 21.58
CA TYR A 574 13.59 -5.37 21.70
C TYR A 574 14.98 -5.41 21.04
N CYS A 575 15.24 -4.40 20.20
CA CYS A 575 16.54 -4.16 19.57
C CYS A 575 17.14 -2.87 20.17
N PRO A 576 18.29 -2.92 20.86
CA PRO A 576 18.94 -1.76 21.51
C PRO A 576 19.65 -0.84 20.50
N VAL A 577 19.07 -0.65 19.33
CA VAL A 577 19.61 0.23 18.28
C VAL A 577 19.60 1.68 18.77
N LYS A 578 20.72 2.39 18.64
CA LYS A 578 20.85 3.79 19.10
C LYS A 578 20.54 4.81 18.01
N GLU A 579 20.87 4.46 16.78
CA GLU A 579 20.68 5.30 15.59
C GLU A 579 20.41 4.37 14.40
N SER A 580 19.55 4.79 13.47
CA SER A 580 19.33 4.01 12.26
C SER A 580 20.57 4.05 11.34
N VAL A 581 20.76 2.99 10.56
CA VAL A 581 21.78 2.95 9.49
C VAL A 581 21.59 4.06 8.46
N SER A 582 22.68 4.47 7.81
CA SER A 582 22.69 5.56 6.83
C SER A 582 22.68 5.10 5.37
N SER A 583 22.83 3.79 5.11
CA SER A 583 22.83 3.27 3.75
C SER A 583 22.41 1.80 3.66
N ARG A 584 21.98 1.42 2.46
CA ARG A 584 21.69 0.02 2.12
C ARG A 584 22.91 -0.90 2.27
N ASN A 585 24.13 -0.38 2.11
CA ASN A 585 25.34 -1.20 2.28
C ASN A 585 25.56 -1.58 3.74
N GLN A 586 25.26 -0.69 4.69
CA GLN A 586 25.34 -1.00 6.13
C GLN A 586 24.32 -2.07 6.53
N THR A 587 23.08 -2.00 6.03
CA THR A 587 22.08 -3.07 6.26
C THR A 587 22.54 -4.44 5.75
N ARG A 588 23.52 -4.46 4.84
CA ARG A 588 24.05 -5.66 4.19
C ARG A 588 25.38 -6.15 4.78
N ASP A 589 25.92 -5.47 5.77
CA ASP A 589 27.19 -5.85 6.38
C ASP A 589 26.96 -6.79 7.57
N PHE A 590 27.14 -8.09 7.37
CA PHE A 590 26.92 -9.10 8.41
C PHE A 590 27.87 -8.94 9.60
N SER A 591 29.04 -8.30 9.41
CA SER A 591 29.97 -8.04 10.53
C SER A 591 29.38 -7.10 11.58
N GLN A 592 28.34 -6.34 11.21
CA GLN A 592 27.66 -5.43 12.12
C GLN A 592 26.57 -6.11 12.94
N TRP A 593 26.15 -7.34 12.59
CA TRP A 593 25.08 -8.09 13.27
C TRP A 593 25.57 -8.60 14.63
N THR A 594 25.61 -7.68 15.58
CA THR A 594 26.02 -7.88 16.96
C THR A 594 24.79 -7.89 17.87
N GLU A 595 24.98 -8.24 19.14
CA GLU A 595 23.94 -8.15 20.18
C GLU A 595 23.28 -6.76 20.30
N GLN A 596 23.91 -5.71 19.73
CA GLN A 596 23.41 -4.33 19.77
C GLN A 596 22.49 -3.96 18.60
N VAL A 597 22.39 -4.81 17.58
CA VAL A 597 21.58 -4.54 16.36
C VAL A 597 20.81 -5.78 15.91
N VAL A 598 20.42 -6.63 16.86
CA VAL A 598 19.49 -7.74 16.66
C VAL A 598 18.37 -7.67 17.68
N TYR A 599 17.20 -8.18 17.34
CA TYR A 599 16.10 -8.31 18.29
C TYR A 599 16.36 -9.44 19.29
N HIS A 600 16.08 -9.17 20.55
CA HIS A 600 16.06 -10.16 21.62
C HIS A 600 14.69 -10.22 22.28
N ILE A 601 14.34 -11.38 22.80
CA ILE A 601 13.13 -11.58 23.62
C ILE A 601 13.44 -11.18 25.06
N TYR A 602 12.56 -10.37 25.62
CA TYR A 602 12.53 -9.97 27.02
C TYR A 602 11.20 -10.36 27.63
N GLU A 603 11.20 -10.57 28.95
CA GLU A 603 10.02 -10.77 29.77
C GLU A 603 9.90 -9.62 30.78
N LEU A 604 8.76 -8.96 30.81
CA LEU A 604 8.38 -7.94 31.78
C LEU A 604 7.42 -8.54 32.82
N ASP A 605 7.71 -8.33 34.09
CA ASP A 605 6.74 -8.49 35.17
C ASP A 605 5.82 -7.27 35.22
N MET A 606 4.51 -7.50 35.04
CA MET A 606 3.52 -6.44 34.93
C MET A 606 3.21 -5.77 36.28
N ASP A 607 3.48 -6.45 37.40
CA ASP A 607 3.23 -5.92 38.74
C ASP A 607 4.46 -5.14 39.25
N SER A 608 5.67 -5.71 39.12
CA SER A 608 6.91 -5.11 39.65
C SER A 608 7.64 -4.20 38.66
N GLY A 609 7.33 -4.27 37.36
CA GLY A 609 8.06 -3.57 36.30
C GLY A 609 9.46 -4.12 36.03
N THR A 610 9.83 -5.25 36.67
CA THR A 610 11.15 -5.88 36.48
C THR A 610 11.23 -6.56 35.12
N VAL A 611 12.33 -6.36 34.40
CA VAL A 611 12.57 -6.92 33.08
C VAL A 611 13.72 -7.93 33.07
N ARG A 612 13.54 -9.06 32.36
CA ARG A 612 14.54 -10.12 32.19
C ARG A 612 14.82 -10.33 30.69
N LYS A 613 16.09 -10.31 30.28
CA LYS A 613 16.52 -10.70 28.92
C LYS A 613 16.59 -12.22 28.80
N LEU A 614 15.88 -12.81 27.84
CA LEU A 614 15.80 -14.28 27.67
C LEU A 614 16.76 -14.82 26.60
N THR A 615 16.93 -14.09 25.49
CA THR A 615 17.81 -14.50 24.38
C THR A 615 19.08 -13.66 24.33
N ARG A 616 20.21 -14.23 23.91
CA ARG A 616 21.52 -13.56 23.79
C ARG A 616 22.23 -13.96 22.49
N GLY A 617 23.27 -13.23 22.11
CA GLY A 617 24.10 -13.52 20.93
C GLY A 617 23.78 -12.64 19.73
N SER A 618 24.04 -13.14 18.53
CA SER A 618 23.94 -12.40 17.24
C SER A 618 22.77 -12.84 16.36
N THR A 619 21.80 -13.56 16.92
CA THR A 619 20.59 -13.97 16.21
C THR A 619 19.47 -12.98 16.48
N ASP A 620 18.64 -12.70 15.47
CA ASP A 620 17.38 -11.99 15.66
C ASP A 620 16.36 -12.97 16.26
N ASN A 621 15.59 -12.52 17.26
CA ASN A 621 14.58 -13.29 17.97
C ASN A 621 13.34 -12.41 18.20
N PHE A 622 12.19 -12.81 17.66
CA PHE A 622 10.99 -11.97 17.64
C PHE A 622 9.68 -12.80 17.52
N PHE A 623 8.51 -12.15 17.62
CA PHE A 623 7.18 -12.79 17.70
C PHE A 623 7.08 -13.89 18.78
N PRO A 624 7.35 -13.60 20.07
CA PRO A 624 7.23 -14.58 21.13
C PRO A 624 5.77 -14.97 21.41
N VAL A 625 5.54 -16.22 21.78
CA VAL A 625 4.25 -16.81 22.15
C VAL A 625 4.42 -17.68 23.40
N TYR A 626 3.56 -17.50 24.40
CA TYR A 626 3.49 -18.41 25.55
C TYR A 626 2.74 -19.70 25.18
N LEU A 627 3.38 -20.85 25.36
CA LEU A 627 2.74 -22.15 25.28
C LEU A 627 1.96 -22.45 26.58
N PRO A 628 0.93 -23.34 26.55
CA PRO A 628 0.26 -23.79 27.77
C PRO A 628 1.22 -24.38 28.82
N SER A 629 2.31 -25.04 28.37
CA SER A 629 3.39 -25.55 29.21
C SER A 629 4.24 -24.48 29.91
N ARG A 630 4.03 -23.20 29.55
CA ARG A 630 4.84 -22.01 29.87
C ARG A 630 6.17 -21.90 29.13
N ASP A 631 6.50 -22.85 28.27
CA ASP A 631 7.60 -22.68 27.33
C ASP A 631 7.29 -21.55 26.34
N ILE A 632 8.35 -21.06 25.69
CA ILE A 632 8.26 -19.92 24.79
C ILE A 632 8.57 -20.38 23.38
N LEU A 633 7.61 -20.16 22.48
CA LEU A 633 7.75 -20.34 21.03
C LEU A 633 8.02 -18.97 20.40
N PHE A 634 8.91 -18.90 19.41
CA PHE A 634 9.25 -17.64 18.75
C PHE A 634 9.89 -17.90 17.37
N ILE A 635 10.18 -16.83 16.63
CA ILE A 635 10.90 -16.88 15.35
C ILE A 635 12.35 -16.43 15.57
N SER A 636 13.31 -17.16 15.01
CA SER A 636 14.74 -16.87 15.18
C SER A 636 15.58 -17.16 13.94
N THR A 637 16.64 -16.37 13.73
CA THR A 637 17.68 -16.66 12.72
C THR A 637 18.68 -17.74 13.16
N MET A 638 18.51 -18.34 14.35
CA MET A 638 19.48 -19.29 14.91
C MET A 638 19.68 -20.58 14.09
N ARG A 639 18.71 -20.96 13.26
CA ARG A 639 18.84 -22.09 12.34
C ARG A 639 19.97 -21.88 11.33
N GLY A 640 20.36 -20.64 11.07
CA GLY A 640 21.38 -20.27 10.10
C GLY A 640 20.87 -20.29 8.65
N GLY A 641 21.78 -20.08 7.70
CA GLY A 641 21.52 -20.04 6.25
C GLY A 641 20.83 -18.77 5.73
N PHE A 642 20.66 -18.70 4.41
CA PHE A 642 20.20 -17.49 3.71
C PHE A 642 19.10 -17.80 2.69
N HIS A 643 18.19 -16.84 2.47
CA HIS A 643 17.17 -16.98 1.42
C HIS A 643 17.79 -16.99 0.00
N ARG A 644 17.05 -17.49 -1.00
CA ARG A 644 17.60 -17.72 -2.36
C ARG A 644 17.50 -16.53 -3.30
N CYS A 645 16.55 -15.63 -3.10
CA CYS A 645 16.30 -14.49 -3.99
C CYS A 645 17.07 -13.23 -3.56
N GLY A 646 17.11 -12.22 -4.42
CA GLY A 646 17.62 -10.89 -4.07
C GLY A 646 19.11 -10.78 -3.74
N ARG A 647 19.52 -9.56 -3.39
CA ARG A 647 20.86 -9.28 -2.87
C ARG A 647 20.80 -9.21 -1.35
N GLY A 648 21.24 -10.27 -0.69
CA GLY A 648 21.34 -10.32 0.76
C GLY A 648 22.51 -9.50 1.35
N PRO A 649 22.91 -9.82 2.59
CA PRO A 649 22.46 -10.93 3.43
C PRO A 649 20.99 -10.80 3.83
N CYS A 650 20.23 -11.89 3.68
CA CYS A 650 18.96 -12.04 4.38
C CYS A 650 18.96 -13.42 5.05
N PRO A 651 19.39 -13.49 6.32
CA PRO A 651 19.44 -14.72 7.10
C PRO A 651 18.05 -15.29 7.31
N VAL A 652 17.90 -16.59 7.08
CA VAL A 652 16.61 -17.27 7.24
C VAL A 652 16.24 -17.32 8.72
N TYR A 653 14.97 -17.11 9.02
CA TYR A 653 14.42 -17.28 10.35
C TYR A 653 13.24 -18.27 10.33
N THR A 654 13.20 -19.15 11.32
CA THR A 654 12.23 -20.24 11.44
C THR A 654 11.71 -20.36 12.87
N LEU A 655 10.73 -21.24 13.10
CA LEU A 655 10.21 -21.54 14.43
C LEU A 655 11.30 -22.11 15.36
N THR A 656 11.38 -21.54 16.55
CA THR A 656 12.27 -21.91 17.65
C THR A 656 11.49 -22.00 18.95
N ARG A 657 11.85 -22.95 19.81
CA ARG A 657 11.29 -23.10 21.15
C ARG A 657 12.39 -23.01 22.20
N MET A 658 12.08 -22.45 23.36
CA MET A 658 12.92 -22.50 24.56
C MET A 658 12.09 -22.77 25.81
N ASN A 659 12.74 -23.19 26.89
CA ASN A 659 12.08 -23.35 28.17
C ASN A 659 11.60 -21.98 28.71
N LYS A 660 10.63 -22.00 29.63
CA LYS A 660 10.09 -20.79 30.30
C LYS A 660 11.15 -19.81 30.86
N ASP A 661 12.33 -20.30 31.21
CA ASP A 661 13.41 -19.52 31.81
C ASP A 661 14.38 -18.91 30.80
N GLY A 662 14.19 -19.20 29.50
CA GLY A 662 15.08 -18.78 28.41
C GLY A 662 16.14 -19.81 28.05
N ASP A 663 16.23 -20.92 28.79
CA ASP A 663 17.24 -21.96 28.57
C ASP A 663 16.89 -22.91 27.41
N LYS A 664 17.94 -23.51 26.83
CA LYS A 664 17.87 -24.52 25.77
C LYS A 664 17.04 -24.09 24.54
N PRO A 665 17.29 -22.90 23.94
CA PRO A 665 16.65 -22.57 22.68
C PRO A 665 17.04 -23.58 21.59
N CYS A 666 16.06 -24.08 20.85
CA CYS A 666 16.27 -24.99 19.73
C CYS A 666 15.33 -24.67 18.56
N SER A 667 15.87 -24.68 17.35
CA SER A 667 15.06 -24.63 16.14
C SER A 667 14.23 -25.91 16.03
N ILE A 668 12.93 -25.74 15.83
CA ILE A 668 11.97 -26.83 15.65
C ILE A 668 11.46 -26.91 14.21
N SER A 669 11.77 -25.91 13.39
CA SER A 669 11.48 -25.92 11.95
C SER A 669 12.77 -25.87 11.13
N PHE A 670 12.84 -26.78 10.16
CA PHE A 670 14.00 -27.00 9.28
C PHE A 670 13.72 -26.57 7.84
N HIS A 671 12.70 -25.72 7.63
CA HIS A 671 12.41 -25.17 6.31
C HIS A 671 13.58 -24.33 5.79
N GLU A 672 13.80 -24.31 4.46
CA GLU A 672 14.97 -23.62 3.87
C GLU A 672 14.79 -22.10 3.71
N THR A 673 13.58 -21.57 3.95
CA THR A 673 13.20 -20.15 3.82
C THR A 673 12.46 -19.66 5.07
N HIS A 674 12.07 -18.38 5.05
CA HIS A 674 11.48 -17.68 6.17
C HIS A 674 10.08 -18.17 6.60
N GLU A 675 9.84 -18.05 7.90
CA GLU A 675 8.55 -18.22 8.58
C GLU A 675 8.25 -17.02 9.50
N TRP A 676 6.99 -16.65 9.74
CA TRP A 676 6.63 -15.47 10.54
C TRP A 676 5.54 -15.75 11.58
N ASP A 677 5.41 -14.79 12.51
CA ASP A 677 4.21 -14.52 13.29
C ASP A 677 3.42 -15.73 13.81
N PRO A 678 4.07 -16.64 14.56
CA PRO A 678 3.37 -17.76 15.18
C PRO A 678 2.26 -17.27 16.11
N CYS A 679 1.14 -17.99 16.11
CA CYS A 679 0.04 -17.83 17.04
C CYS A 679 -0.51 -19.22 17.39
N LEU A 680 -1.13 -19.40 18.56
CA LEU A 680 -1.81 -20.64 18.89
C LEU A 680 -3.25 -20.60 18.41
N LEU A 681 -3.68 -21.68 17.75
CA LEU A 681 -5.07 -21.97 17.43
C LEU A 681 -5.82 -22.47 18.67
N THR A 682 -7.14 -22.46 18.60
CA THR A 682 -8.04 -22.92 19.68
C THR A 682 -7.86 -24.40 20.01
N ASP A 683 -7.31 -25.19 19.09
CA ASP A 683 -7.00 -26.62 19.26
C ASP A 683 -5.55 -26.89 19.75
N GLY A 684 -4.80 -25.83 20.09
CA GLY A 684 -3.43 -25.94 20.58
C GLY A 684 -2.35 -26.06 19.51
N ARG A 685 -2.70 -26.16 18.22
CA ARG A 685 -1.72 -26.09 17.13
C ARG A 685 -1.17 -24.68 16.99
N VAL A 686 0.01 -24.57 16.41
CA VAL A 686 0.60 -23.28 16.00
C VAL A 686 0.14 -22.99 14.57
N ILE A 687 -0.34 -21.78 14.31
CA ILE A 687 -0.49 -21.20 12.96
C ILE A 687 0.61 -20.16 12.74
N TYR A 688 1.17 -20.11 11.54
CA TYR A 688 2.26 -19.20 11.18
C TYR A 688 2.31 -19.00 9.66
N THR A 689 2.96 -17.93 9.22
CA THR A 689 3.21 -17.71 7.79
C THR A 689 4.48 -18.42 7.36
N ARG A 690 4.51 -19.06 6.18
CA ARG A 690 5.73 -19.65 5.59
C ARG A 690 5.85 -19.26 4.13
N TRP A 691 7.07 -19.01 3.69
CA TRP A 691 7.39 -18.71 2.30
C TRP A 691 7.82 -19.94 1.50
N ASP A 692 6.86 -20.66 0.93
CA ASP A 692 7.08 -21.97 0.30
C ASP A 692 7.26 -21.89 -1.22
N TYR A 693 8.47 -21.51 -1.66
CA TYR A 693 8.81 -21.38 -3.09
C TYR A 693 9.87 -22.36 -3.60
N VAL A 694 9.80 -23.64 -3.21
CA VAL A 694 10.69 -24.66 -3.79
C VAL A 694 10.36 -24.86 -5.27
N ASP A 695 11.36 -24.62 -6.12
CA ASP A 695 11.21 -24.70 -7.58
C ASP A 695 10.12 -23.78 -8.15
N ARG A 696 9.63 -22.78 -7.40
CA ARG A 696 8.47 -21.90 -7.70
C ARG A 696 8.83 -20.43 -7.80
N ASN A 697 7.86 -19.58 -8.17
CA ASN A 697 8.02 -18.13 -8.12
C ASN A 697 8.27 -17.63 -6.69
N ALA A 698 9.34 -16.86 -6.49
CA ALA A 698 9.71 -16.32 -5.20
C ALA A 698 8.77 -15.21 -4.68
N VAL A 699 8.04 -14.49 -5.52
CA VAL A 699 7.20 -13.36 -5.05
C VAL A 699 5.93 -13.85 -4.34
N LEU A 700 5.51 -15.09 -4.59
CA LEU A 700 4.23 -15.66 -4.14
C LEU A 700 4.44 -16.73 -3.05
N TYR A 701 3.35 -17.37 -2.62
CA TYR A 701 3.36 -18.51 -1.67
C TYR A 701 3.87 -18.16 -0.26
N GLN A 702 3.62 -16.93 0.21
CA GLN A 702 3.81 -16.51 1.60
C GLN A 702 2.49 -16.68 2.37
N GLN A 703 2.11 -17.92 2.65
CA GLN A 703 0.76 -18.24 3.11
C GLN A 703 0.78 -19.01 4.44
N LEU A 704 -0.39 -19.35 4.97
CA LEU A 704 -0.53 -19.87 6.33
C LEU A 704 -0.28 -21.38 6.40
N TRP A 705 0.52 -21.79 7.37
CA TRP A 705 0.82 -23.16 7.73
C TRP A 705 0.48 -23.40 9.19
N SER A 706 0.37 -24.68 9.56
CA SER A 706 0.18 -25.10 10.94
C SER A 706 1.13 -26.23 11.31
N ALA A 707 1.50 -26.31 12.58
CA ALA A 707 2.31 -27.39 13.13
C ALA A 707 1.92 -27.64 14.60
N ARG A 708 2.40 -28.73 15.18
CA ARG A 708 2.40 -28.88 16.64
C ARG A 708 3.47 -27.96 17.26
N PRO A 709 3.37 -27.61 18.55
CA PRO A 709 4.34 -26.71 19.19
C PRO A 709 5.80 -27.24 19.29
N ASP A 710 6.05 -28.50 18.92
CA ASP A 710 7.40 -29.11 18.80
C ASP A 710 7.90 -29.13 17.34
N GLY A 711 7.14 -28.57 16.40
CA GLY A 711 7.46 -28.55 14.98
C GLY A 711 7.05 -29.82 14.23
N SER A 712 6.47 -30.82 14.89
CA SER A 712 5.93 -32.02 14.22
C SER A 712 4.59 -31.75 13.54
N ASN A 713 4.15 -32.65 12.66
CA ASN A 713 2.89 -32.60 11.93
C ASN A 713 2.66 -31.25 11.23
N THR A 714 3.68 -30.80 10.51
CA THR A 714 3.61 -29.59 9.69
C THR A 714 2.61 -29.78 8.54
N ARG A 715 1.64 -28.88 8.39
CA ARG A 715 0.55 -28.93 7.40
C ARG A 715 0.26 -27.55 6.82
N ILE A 716 -0.13 -27.51 5.56
CA ILE A 716 -0.71 -26.29 4.99
C ILE A 716 -2.02 -25.93 5.73
N TYR A 717 -2.21 -24.65 6.03
CA TYR A 717 -3.47 -24.14 6.55
C TYR A 717 -4.30 -23.50 5.42
N TYR A 718 -3.67 -22.61 4.63
CA TYR A 718 -4.30 -21.98 3.47
C TYR A 718 -3.26 -21.53 2.43
N GLY A 719 -3.61 -21.59 1.14
CA GLY A 719 -3.04 -20.76 0.07
C GLY A 719 -1.86 -21.34 -0.70
N ASN A 720 -1.49 -22.61 -0.52
CA ASN A 720 -0.33 -23.19 -1.24
C ASN A 720 -0.50 -23.24 -2.76
N ASN A 721 -1.75 -23.13 -3.24
CA ASN A 721 -2.09 -23.03 -4.66
C ASN A 721 -2.83 -21.71 -4.99
N THR A 722 -2.46 -20.60 -4.35
CA THR A 722 -3.18 -19.32 -4.49
C THR A 722 -2.21 -18.17 -4.71
N TRP A 723 -2.45 -17.32 -5.71
CA TRP A 723 -1.58 -16.18 -6.03
C TRP A 723 -2.00 -14.86 -5.40
N ASN A 724 -3.28 -14.69 -5.08
CA ASN A 724 -3.84 -13.47 -4.55
C ASN A 724 -4.47 -13.77 -3.18
N PRO A 725 -4.15 -13.03 -2.10
CA PRO A 725 -3.09 -12.01 -2.01
C PRO A 725 -1.69 -12.61 -2.16
N ALA A 726 -0.68 -11.75 -2.36
CA ALA A 726 0.73 -12.16 -2.47
C ALA A 726 1.21 -12.92 -1.21
N GLY A 727 0.76 -12.50 -0.04
CA GLY A 727 0.87 -13.26 1.20
C GLY A 727 -0.11 -12.82 2.29
N ILE A 728 -0.12 -13.58 3.38
CA ILE A 728 -0.98 -13.38 4.55
C ILE A 728 -0.13 -13.47 5.81
N TRP A 729 -0.24 -12.49 6.71
CA TRP A 729 0.55 -12.35 7.93
C TRP A 729 -0.32 -12.04 9.15
N GLU A 730 0.27 -12.18 10.33
CA GLU A 730 -0.27 -11.86 11.65
C GLU A 730 -1.63 -12.53 11.91
N ALA A 731 -1.75 -13.81 11.53
CA ALA A 731 -2.97 -14.59 11.70
C ALA A 731 -3.30 -14.85 13.17
N ARG A 732 -4.57 -14.70 13.54
CA ARG A 732 -5.08 -14.95 14.90
C ARG A 732 -6.39 -15.75 14.85
N PRO A 733 -6.61 -16.70 15.79
CA PRO A 733 -7.91 -17.34 15.93
C PRO A 733 -8.97 -16.30 16.32
N ILE A 734 -10.17 -16.45 15.79
CA ILE A 734 -11.32 -15.64 16.17
C ILE A 734 -12.02 -16.30 17.36
N PRO A 735 -12.33 -15.56 18.45
CA PRO A 735 -13.08 -16.10 19.59
C PRO A 735 -14.40 -16.74 19.15
N ASP A 736 -14.75 -17.87 19.77
CA ASP A 736 -15.99 -18.63 19.51
C ASP A 736 -16.19 -19.02 18.02
N SER A 737 -15.11 -19.14 17.26
CA SER A 737 -15.11 -19.50 15.84
C SER A 737 -13.94 -20.44 15.50
N PHE A 738 -14.07 -21.16 14.38
CA PHE A 738 -12.97 -21.92 13.76
C PHE A 738 -12.21 -21.11 12.71
N CYS A 739 -12.66 -19.88 12.44
CA CYS A 739 -12.03 -18.98 11.49
C CYS A 739 -10.80 -18.29 12.10
N VAL A 740 -9.90 -17.83 11.23
CA VAL A 740 -8.78 -16.96 11.62
C VAL A 740 -8.90 -15.61 10.93
N MET A 741 -8.47 -14.55 11.61
CA MET A 741 -8.35 -13.20 11.06
C MET A 741 -6.87 -12.90 10.80
N ALA A 742 -6.54 -12.28 9.67
CA ALA A 742 -5.15 -12.02 9.27
C ALA A 742 -5.03 -10.76 8.39
N THR A 743 -3.79 -10.34 8.12
CA THR A 743 -3.48 -9.22 7.23
C THR A 743 -2.98 -9.75 5.88
N ALA A 744 -3.70 -9.44 4.80
CA ALA A 744 -3.28 -9.68 3.42
C ALA A 744 -2.39 -8.53 2.94
N SER A 745 -1.12 -8.81 2.61
CA SER A 745 -0.07 -7.80 2.44
C SER A 745 0.80 -8.05 1.19
N PRO A 746 1.64 -7.07 0.77
CA PRO A 746 2.51 -7.25 -0.37
C PRO A 746 3.78 -8.05 -0.04
N HIS A 747 4.48 -8.49 -1.09
CA HIS A 747 5.81 -9.10 -0.96
C HIS A 747 6.90 -8.03 -0.78
N HIS A 748 6.89 -6.98 -1.60
CA HIS A 748 7.95 -5.96 -1.61
C HIS A 748 7.73 -4.84 -0.58
N GLY A 749 6.84 -5.01 0.40
CA GLY A 749 6.54 -4.03 1.46
C GLY A 749 6.39 -4.68 2.82
N MET A 750 6.27 -3.88 3.89
CA MET A 750 5.97 -4.40 5.23
C MET A 750 4.62 -5.14 5.27
N SER A 751 4.37 -5.93 6.33
CA SER A 751 3.12 -6.68 6.50
C SER A 751 1.95 -5.77 6.92
N ALA A 752 1.53 -4.91 5.99
CA ALA A 752 0.36 -4.04 6.06
C ALA A 752 -0.47 -4.17 4.77
N GLY A 753 -1.79 -4.04 4.86
CA GLY A 753 -2.70 -4.21 3.73
C GLY A 753 -4.15 -4.37 4.17
N SER A 754 -4.87 -5.33 3.60
CA SER A 754 -6.29 -5.56 3.89
C SER A 754 -6.47 -6.59 5.01
N ILE A 755 -7.45 -6.42 5.89
CA ILE A 755 -7.82 -7.45 6.88
C ILE A 755 -8.75 -8.45 6.23
N VAL A 756 -8.43 -9.73 6.41
CA VAL A 756 -9.17 -10.87 5.87
C VAL A 756 -9.54 -11.86 6.97
N MET A 757 -10.62 -12.60 6.74
CA MET A 757 -11.00 -13.78 7.50
C MET A 757 -10.86 -15.01 6.63
N LEU A 758 -10.34 -16.09 7.21
CA LEU A 758 -10.17 -17.38 6.56
C LEU A 758 -10.99 -18.45 7.26
N ASP A 759 -11.79 -19.15 6.47
CA ASP A 759 -12.63 -20.29 6.88
C ASP A 759 -12.21 -21.54 6.10
N THR A 760 -11.37 -22.37 6.71
CA THR A 760 -10.80 -23.55 6.05
C THR A 760 -11.81 -24.68 5.86
N THR A 761 -13.03 -24.57 6.41
CA THR A 761 -14.11 -25.51 6.12
C THR A 761 -14.65 -25.37 4.69
N LYS A 762 -14.41 -24.22 4.05
CA LYS A 762 -14.80 -23.92 2.67
C LYS A 762 -13.72 -24.24 1.64
N GLY A 763 -12.49 -24.50 2.08
CA GLY A 763 -11.35 -24.74 1.21
C GLY A 763 -10.04 -24.35 1.87
N VAL A 764 -8.93 -24.81 1.31
CA VAL A 764 -7.56 -24.49 1.80
C VAL A 764 -6.72 -23.78 0.73
N ASP A 765 -7.33 -23.42 -0.38
CA ASP A 765 -6.77 -22.67 -1.50
C ASP A 765 -7.93 -21.88 -2.14
N GLY A 766 -7.61 -20.87 -2.94
CA GLY A 766 -8.59 -20.14 -3.75
C GLY A 766 -9.35 -19.05 -2.99
N LYS A 767 -10.41 -18.54 -3.62
CA LYS A 767 -11.19 -17.42 -3.11
C LYS A 767 -12.19 -17.84 -2.04
N GLU A 768 -12.72 -19.05 -2.15
CA GLU A 768 -13.83 -19.60 -1.37
C GLU A 768 -13.64 -19.50 0.15
N PRO A 769 -12.46 -19.83 0.73
CA PRO A 769 -12.23 -19.67 2.17
C PRO A 769 -11.86 -18.24 2.58
N LEU A 770 -11.62 -17.32 1.64
CA LEU A 770 -11.11 -15.97 1.89
C LEU A 770 -12.24 -14.93 1.85
N THR A 771 -12.50 -14.29 2.99
CA THR A 771 -13.41 -13.14 3.10
C THR A 771 -12.63 -11.88 3.41
N ARG A 772 -12.81 -10.83 2.61
CA ARG A 772 -12.20 -9.52 2.87
C ARG A 772 -13.08 -8.72 3.84
N LEU A 773 -12.55 -8.36 5.00
CA LEU A 773 -13.29 -7.62 6.03
C LEU A 773 -13.15 -6.10 5.88
N THR A 774 -12.05 -5.64 5.28
CA THR A 774 -11.81 -4.22 4.97
C THR A 774 -11.75 -4.02 3.44
N PRO A 775 -12.92 -4.00 2.76
CA PRO A 775 -12.99 -3.93 1.31
C PRO A 775 -12.58 -2.59 0.71
N ASP A 776 -12.42 -1.56 1.53
CA ASP A 776 -11.87 -0.27 1.14
C ASP A 776 -10.40 -0.36 0.70
N VAL A 777 -9.63 -1.35 1.18
CA VAL A 777 -8.24 -1.61 0.76
C VAL A 777 -8.17 -2.84 -0.14
N ARG A 778 -7.76 -2.63 -1.40
CA ARG A 778 -7.39 -3.73 -2.31
C ARG A 778 -6.07 -4.38 -1.88
N PHE A 779 -5.82 -5.63 -2.26
CA PHE A 779 -4.61 -6.32 -1.84
C PHE A 779 -3.37 -5.62 -2.45
N PRO A 780 -2.44 -5.08 -1.64
CA PRO A 780 -1.30 -4.36 -2.18
C PRO A 780 -0.40 -5.28 -3.02
N GLU A 781 0.28 -4.71 -4.01
CA GLU A 781 1.10 -5.34 -5.06
C GLU A 781 0.35 -6.31 -6.01
N SER A 782 -0.66 -7.02 -5.53
CA SER A 782 -1.41 -8.02 -6.29
C SER A 782 -2.67 -7.47 -6.96
N GLU A 783 -3.35 -6.50 -6.35
CA GLU A 783 -4.52 -5.80 -6.91
C GLU A 783 -4.28 -4.30 -7.08
N SER A 784 -3.61 -3.68 -6.11
CA SER A 784 -3.21 -2.27 -6.16
C SER A 784 -1.68 -2.15 -6.23
N PRO A 785 -1.09 -1.46 -7.21
CA PRO A 785 0.37 -1.30 -7.29
C PRO A 785 0.96 -0.71 -6.01
N LEU A 786 2.01 -1.33 -5.48
CA LEU A 786 2.69 -0.85 -4.28
C LEU A 786 3.72 0.21 -4.67
N ALA A 787 3.66 1.40 -4.06
CA ALA A 787 4.66 2.45 -4.28
C ALA A 787 6.06 1.98 -3.84
N ALA A 788 7.10 2.22 -4.64
CA ALA A 788 8.47 2.02 -4.19
C ALA A 788 8.86 3.12 -3.21
N GLY A 789 9.51 2.75 -2.11
CA GLY A 789 9.98 3.71 -1.11
C GLY A 789 11.14 4.56 -1.60
N PRO A 790 11.37 5.72 -0.95
CA PRO A 790 12.49 6.58 -1.28
C PRO A 790 13.83 5.90 -0.96
N ASP A 791 14.93 6.44 -1.51
CA ASP A 791 16.28 6.05 -1.07
C ASP A 791 16.54 6.58 0.37
N PHE A 792 17.75 6.37 0.90
CA PHE A 792 18.17 6.79 2.26
C PHE A 792 18.39 8.31 2.37
N THR A 793 17.43 9.13 1.94
CA THR A 793 17.42 10.59 2.05
C THR A 793 16.31 11.04 3.01
N PRO A 794 16.36 12.26 3.57
CA PRO A 794 15.21 12.84 4.26
C PRO A 794 13.98 12.82 3.34
N TYR A 795 12.84 12.41 3.88
CA TYR A 795 11.58 12.27 3.15
C TYR A 795 10.42 12.63 4.07
N ASP A 796 9.26 12.83 3.45
CA ASP A 796 7.99 13.19 4.07
C ASP A 796 6.82 12.39 3.45
N PHE A 797 5.62 12.51 4.00
CA PHE A 797 4.43 11.74 3.58
C PHE A 797 4.00 11.94 2.12
N ASP A 798 4.38 13.06 1.50
CA ASP A 798 4.04 13.43 0.12
C ASP A 798 5.25 13.37 -0.84
N THR A 799 6.32 12.69 -0.43
CA THR A 799 7.51 12.48 -1.28
C THR A 799 7.09 11.79 -2.58
N PRO A 800 7.43 12.32 -3.77
CA PRO A 800 7.00 11.76 -5.04
C PRO A 800 7.45 10.31 -5.25
N VAL A 801 6.51 9.46 -5.71
CA VAL A 801 6.78 8.06 -6.04
C VAL A 801 7.34 7.95 -7.46
N VAL A 802 8.54 7.39 -7.59
CA VAL A 802 9.23 7.24 -8.88
C VAL A 802 8.95 5.93 -9.61
N ARG A 803 8.50 4.89 -8.88
CA ARG A 803 8.26 3.54 -9.40
C ARG A 803 7.26 2.79 -8.53
N TYR A 804 6.61 1.79 -9.11
CA TYR A 804 5.72 0.86 -8.40
C TYR A 804 6.20 -0.60 -8.53
N TRP A 805 5.86 -1.40 -7.52
CA TRP A 805 5.92 -2.85 -7.52
C TRP A 805 4.55 -3.43 -7.88
N ASN A 806 4.55 -4.47 -8.70
CA ASN A 806 3.32 -5.10 -9.16
C ASN A 806 3.58 -6.59 -9.41
N SER A 807 2.73 -7.46 -8.85
CA SER A 807 2.79 -8.89 -9.09
C SER A 807 2.42 -9.19 -10.56
N PRO A 808 3.26 -9.93 -11.30
CA PRO A 808 2.93 -10.34 -12.67
C PRO A 808 1.86 -11.45 -12.73
N MET A 809 1.53 -12.08 -11.60
CA MET A 809 0.56 -13.18 -11.52
C MET A 809 -0.74 -12.67 -10.92
N LYS A 810 -1.85 -12.89 -11.64
CA LYS A 810 -3.16 -12.36 -11.30
C LYS A 810 -4.21 -13.46 -11.31
N GLU A 811 -5.00 -13.52 -10.26
CA GLU A 811 -6.17 -14.41 -10.19
C GLU A 811 -7.35 -13.81 -10.97
N PRO A 812 -8.20 -14.61 -11.63
CA PRO A 812 -9.38 -14.10 -12.35
C PRO A 812 -10.36 -13.30 -11.48
N TRP A 813 -10.38 -13.61 -10.19
CA TRP A 813 -11.32 -13.07 -9.21
C TRP A 813 -10.80 -11.84 -8.44
N MET A 814 -9.61 -11.33 -8.81
CA MET A 814 -9.00 -10.15 -8.21
C MET A 814 -9.88 -8.90 -8.33
N GLU A 815 -9.83 -8.01 -7.33
CA GLU A 815 -10.50 -6.71 -7.43
C GLU A 815 -9.69 -5.75 -8.32
N LYS A 816 -10.36 -5.12 -9.29
CA LYS A 816 -9.71 -4.27 -10.31
C LYS A 816 -10.06 -2.80 -10.18
N THR A 817 -11.17 -2.49 -9.53
CA THR A 817 -11.68 -1.13 -9.41
C THR A 817 -11.17 -0.52 -8.12
N PRO A 818 -10.36 0.57 -8.17
CA PRO A 818 -10.02 1.34 -6.99
C PRO A 818 -11.28 1.78 -6.24
N THR A 819 -11.24 1.69 -4.92
CA THR A 819 -12.34 2.17 -4.08
C THR A 819 -12.29 3.70 -3.98
N GLU A 820 -13.39 4.29 -3.51
CA GLU A 820 -13.39 5.72 -3.15
C GLU A 820 -12.27 6.06 -2.16
N GLU A 821 -12.06 5.21 -1.15
CA GLU A 821 -11.04 5.44 -0.13
C GLU A 821 -9.63 5.32 -0.71
N GLU A 822 -9.39 4.39 -1.63
CA GLU A 822 -8.10 4.24 -2.31
C GLU A 822 -7.81 5.41 -3.25
N ASN A 823 -8.82 5.94 -3.96
CA ASN A 823 -8.65 7.14 -4.78
C ASN A 823 -8.34 8.39 -3.91
N ARG A 824 -8.93 8.45 -2.72
CA ARG A 824 -8.67 9.51 -1.74
C ARG A 824 -7.28 9.38 -1.11
N TRP A 825 -6.93 8.17 -0.70
CA TRP A 825 -5.73 7.80 0.04
C TRP A 825 -5.02 6.60 -0.64
N PRO A 826 -4.30 6.81 -1.76
CA PRO A 826 -3.60 5.73 -2.45
C PRO A 826 -2.59 5.06 -1.53
N GLY A 827 -2.72 3.74 -1.38
CA GLY A 827 -1.85 2.94 -0.53
C GLY A 827 -2.19 3.00 0.97
N HIS A 828 -3.31 3.59 1.38
CA HIS A 828 -3.81 3.44 2.75
C HIS A 828 -3.94 1.95 3.14
N CYS A 829 -3.73 1.63 4.41
CA CYS A 829 -3.58 0.22 4.80
C CYS A 829 -3.88 -0.04 6.29
N TYR A 830 -4.11 -1.33 6.58
CA TYR A 830 -4.32 -1.87 7.92
C TYR A 830 -3.17 -2.79 8.34
N LYS A 831 -2.99 -2.98 9.64
CA LYS A 831 -2.00 -3.89 10.22
C LYS A 831 -2.45 -4.40 11.60
N SER A 832 -1.96 -5.57 11.99
CA SER A 832 -2.08 -6.14 13.35
C SER A 832 -3.51 -6.22 13.90
N PRO A 833 -4.42 -6.95 13.23
CA PRO A 833 -5.78 -7.12 13.73
C PRO A 833 -5.78 -7.90 15.05
N TRP A 834 -6.71 -7.54 15.94
CA TRP A 834 -7.10 -8.31 17.11
C TRP A 834 -8.60 -8.63 17.03
N PRO A 835 -8.98 -9.89 16.76
CA PRO A 835 -10.37 -10.26 16.59
C PRO A 835 -11.14 -10.23 17.91
N LEU A 836 -12.33 -9.63 17.90
CA LEU A 836 -13.30 -9.69 19.01
C LEU A 836 -14.46 -10.63 18.66
N SER A 837 -14.76 -10.74 17.36
CA SER A 837 -15.66 -11.72 16.75
C SER A 837 -15.37 -11.76 15.25
N GLU A 838 -16.13 -12.54 14.47
CA GLU A 838 -16.03 -12.53 13.01
C GLU A 838 -16.37 -11.18 12.36
N LYS A 839 -17.07 -10.29 13.08
CA LYS A 839 -17.56 -9.00 12.55
C LYS A 839 -16.85 -7.77 13.11
N PHE A 840 -16.20 -7.89 14.26
CA PHE A 840 -15.69 -6.77 15.05
C PHE A 840 -14.25 -7.04 15.50
N PHE A 841 -13.38 -6.05 15.37
CA PHE A 841 -11.96 -6.20 15.68
C PHE A 841 -11.29 -4.85 16.03
N ILE A 842 -10.16 -4.92 16.73
CA ILE A 842 -9.22 -3.80 16.87
C ILE A 842 -8.19 -3.92 15.76
N VAL A 843 -7.76 -2.80 15.18
CA VAL A 843 -6.76 -2.81 14.11
C VAL A 843 -5.94 -1.53 14.11
N SER A 844 -4.71 -1.59 13.60
CA SER A 844 -3.94 -0.41 13.26
C SER A 844 -4.25 0.06 11.84
N TYR A 845 -4.48 1.36 11.62
CA TYR A 845 -4.83 1.93 10.32
C TYR A 845 -4.04 3.21 10.01
N SER A 846 -3.77 3.41 8.72
CA SER A 846 -3.02 4.54 8.16
C SER A 846 -3.73 5.11 6.94
N PHE A 847 -3.81 6.45 6.85
CA PHE A 847 -4.16 7.18 5.62
C PHE A 847 -2.96 7.37 4.70
N ASP A 848 -1.75 7.28 5.25
CA ASP A 848 -0.50 7.48 4.53
C ASP A 848 -0.22 6.32 3.57
N GLN A 849 0.42 6.66 2.45
CA GLN A 849 0.73 5.72 1.39
C GLN A 849 1.74 4.67 1.88
N LEU A 850 1.32 3.40 1.87
CA LEU A 850 2.22 2.27 2.05
C LEU A 850 3.27 2.25 0.95
N VAL A 851 4.53 2.37 1.34
CA VAL A 851 5.67 2.22 0.44
C VAL A 851 6.43 0.91 0.71
N GLY A 852 6.95 0.31 -0.35
CA GLY A 852 7.82 -0.87 -0.33
C GLY A 852 9.30 -0.53 -0.40
N GLU A 853 10.14 -1.52 -0.67
CA GLU A 853 11.59 -1.34 -0.77
C GLU A 853 11.97 -0.36 -1.90
N PRO A 854 13.11 0.36 -1.82
CA PRO A 854 14.18 0.25 -0.81
C PRO A 854 14.01 1.09 0.48
N GLY A 855 12.92 1.85 0.61
CA GLY A 855 12.80 2.90 1.63
C GLY A 855 11.97 2.54 2.86
N PRO A 856 12.03 3.38 3.91
CA PRO A 856 11.14 3.32 5.08
C PRO A 856 9.76 3.93 4.83
N ASN A 857 8.81 3.58 5.70
CA ASN A 857 7.57 4.36 5.89
C ASN A 857 7.74 5.38 7.03
N ILE A 858 6.90 6.42 7.02
CA ILE A 858 6.96 7.52 8.00
C ILE A 858 6.75 7.02 9.45
N PRO A 859 7.34 7.68 10.46
CA PRO A 859 7.26 7.24 11.85
C PRO A 859 5.84 7.10 12.39
N ASN A 860 4.94 8.04 12.10
CA ASN A 860 3.60 8.22 12.68
C ASN A 860 2.45 7.64 11.82
N MET A 861 2.77 6.66 10.96
CA MET A 861 1.85 6.08 10.00
C MET A 861 0.56 5.50 10.63
N PHE A 862 0.68 4.70 11.70
CA PHE A 862 -0.45 3.92 12.23
C PHE A 862 -1.06 4.47 13.52
N GLY A 863 -2.39 4.59 13.56
CA GLY A 863 -3.20 4.71 14.79
C GLY A 863 -4.03 3.45 15.07
N ILE A 864 -4.60 3.31 16.27
CA ILE A 864 -5.44 2.18 16.70
C ILE A 864 -6.93 2.52 16.53
N TYR A 865 -7.69 1.62 15.92
CA TYR A 865 -9.10 1.77 15.58
C TYR A 865 -9.91 0.56 16.04
N PHE A 866 -11.18 0.80 16.38
CA PHE A 866 -12.20 -0.24 16.29
C PHE A 866 -12.76 -0.26 14.87
N ALA A 867 -12.86 -1.45 14.29
CA ALA A 867 -13.37 -1.64 12.94
C ALA A 867 -14.37 -2.78 12.88
N ASP A 868 -15.23 -2.74 11.86
CA ASP A 868 -16.20 -3.78 11.58
C ASP A 868 -16.39 -4.06 10.09
N VAL A 869 -17.11 -5.14 9.80
CA VAL A 869 -17.40 -5.59 8.42
C VAL A 869 -18.40 -4.71 7.67
N PHE A 870 -19.05 -3.76 8.35
CA PHE A 870 -19.97 -2.80 7.74
C PHE A 870 -19.23 -1.56 7.22
N GLY A 871 -17.92 -1.47 7.47
CA GLY A 871 -17.05 -0.38 7.05
C GLY A 871 -16.91 0.74 8.08
N ASN A 872 -17.44 0.58 9.30
CA ASN A 872 -17.22 1.56 10.36
C ASN A 872 -15.78 1.47 10.86
N LYS A 873 -15.16 2.63 11.09
CA LYS A 873 -13.87 2.75 11.79
C LYS A 873 -13.92 3.91 12.77
N GLU A 874 -13.65 3.61 14.03
CA GLU A 874 -13.58 4.61 15.11
C GLU A 874 -12.18 4.69 15.67
N LEU A 875 -11.58 5.88 15.59
CA LEU A 875 -10.28 6.17 16.19
C LEU A 875 -10.34 5.99 17.71
N ILE A 876 -9.45 5.16 18.23
CA ILE A 876 -9.27 4.92 19.67
C ILE A 876 -8.05 5.69 20.17
N TYR A 877 -6.93 5.56 19.45
CA TYR A 877 -5.66 6.17 19.83
C TYR A 877 -4.80 6.48 18.61
N ARG A 878 -4.16 7.65 18.58
CA ARG A 878 -3.10 7.96 17.63
C ARG A 878 -2.08 8.84 18.34
N ASP A 879 -0.83 8.40 18.35
CA ASP A 879 0.28 9.27 18.71
C ASP A 879 0.65 10.10 17.46
N PRO A 880 0.62 11.45 17.54
CA PRO A 880 0.93 12.29 16.38
C PRO A 880 2.33 12.13 15.79
N ASN A 881 3.30 11.57 16.54
CA ASN A 881 4.70 11.47 16.12
C ASN A 881 5.22 10.05 15.88
N ILE A 882 4.52 9.01 16.35
CA ILE A 882 4.97 7.61 16.21
C ILE A 882 3.82 6.61 16.03
N SER A 883 4.05 5.55 15.26
CA SER A 883 3.03 4.54 14.96
C SER A 883 2.68 3.74 16.20
N SER A 884 1.41 3.42 16.35
CA SER A 884 0.88 2.57 17.43
C SER A 884 0.40 1.25 16.85
N LEU A 885 0.97 0.14 17.33
CA LEU A 885 0.80 -1.21 16.78
C LEU A 885 0.54 -2.27 17.86
N TRP A 886 0.04 -3.43 17.41
CA TRP A 886 -0.17 -4.64 18.22
C TRP A 886 -0.96 -4.40 19.51
N ALA A 887 -2.04 -3.60 19.43
CA ALA A 887 -2.93 -3.38 20.56
C ALA A 887 -3.62 -4.69 20.98
N ARG A 888 -3.63 -4.98 22.28
CA ARG A 888 -4.20 -6.21 22.87
C ARG A 888 -4.91 -5.91 24.18
N PRO A 889 -6.08 -6.51 24.45
CA PRO A 889 -6.73 -6.42 25.76
C PRO A 889 -5.85 -6.98 26.87
N LEU A 890 -5.67 -6.21 27.94
CA LEU A 890 -5.06 -6.64 29.19
C LEU A 890 -6.10 -7.41 30.03
N ALA A 891 -6.46 -8.61 29.57
CA ALA A 891 -7.36 -9.52 30.26
C ALA A 891 -6.79 -10.94 30.29
N GLY A 892 -7.08 -11.64 31.39
CA GLY A 892 -6.80 -13.06 31.52
C GLY A 892 -7.53 -13.86 30.44
N ARG A 893 -6.87 -14.91 29.96
CA ARG A 893 -7.41 -15.80 28.91
C ARG A 893 -7.15 -17.26 29.27
N THR A 894 -8.08 -18.14 28.91
CA THR A 894 -7.89 -19.58 29.05
C THR A 894 -6.84 -20.05 28.04
N PRO A 895 -5.80 -20.79 28.46
CA PRO A 895 -4.87 -21.39 27.52
C PRO A 895 -5.58 -22.43 26.64
N PRO A 896 -5.20 -22.56 25.35
CA PRO A 896 -5.68 -23.66 24.54
C PRO A 896 -5.19 -25.00 25.11
N PRO A 897 -5.80 -26.15 24.71
CA PRO A 897 -5.34 -27.46 25.14
C PRO A 897 -3.85 -27.67 24.85
N GLU A 898 -3.14 -28.28 25.79
CA GLU A 898 -1.76 -28.71 25.56
C GLU A 898 -1.78 -29.96 24.66
N ILE A 899 -1.10 -29.88 23.51
CA ILE A 899 -0.95 -31.03 22.62
C ILE A 899 0.09 -31.98 23.21
N ALA A 900 -0.30 -33.23 23.41
CA ALA A 900 0.62 -34.29 23.81
C ALA A 900 1.75 -34.43 22.78
N MET A 901 2.98 -34.25 23.24
CA MET A 901 4.18 -34.28 22.41
C MET A 901 4.85 -35.64 22.53
N GLN A 902 5.31 -36.21 21.42
CA GLN A 902 6.23 -37.34 21.48
C GLN A 902 7.59 -36.82 21.93
N ARG A 903 7.97 -37.09 23.19
CA ARG A 903 9.34 -36.81 23.63
C ARG A 903 10.30 -37.74 22.89
N ALA A 904 11.16 -37.15 22.05
CA ALA A 904 12.28 -37.83 21.44
C ALA A 904 13.34 -38.17 22.52
N ASP A 905 13.14 -39.28 23.23
CA ASP A 905 14.06 -39.74 24.30
C ASP A 905 14.83 -41.02 23.92
N THR A 906 14.87 -41.36 22.62
CA THR A 906 15.45 -42.63 22.15
C THR A 906 16.84 -42.49 21.54
N GLY A 907 17.34 -41.25 21.35
CA GLY A 907 18.59 -40.97 20.63
C GLY A 907 18.54 -41.28 19.11
N ARG A 908 17.37 -41.64 18.56
CA ARG A 908 17.20 -41.87 17.12
C ARG A 908 17.32 -40.56 16.33
N LYS A 909 17.80 -40.68 15.10
CA LYS A 909 17.99 -39.56 14.15
C LYS A 909 17.08 -39.69 12.92
N SER A 910 16.02 -40.46 13.05
CA SER A 910 15.07 -40.77 11.97
C SER A 910 13.64 -40.78 12.49
N GLY A 911 12.70 -40.73 11.56
CA GLY A 911 11.27 -41.00 11.77
C GLY A 911 10.72 -41.78 10.58
N THR A 912 9.39 -41.95 10.50
CA THR A 912 8.77 -42.77 9.45
C THR A 912 7.65 -42.04 8.73
N PHE A 913 7.56 -42.25 7.41
CA PHE A 913 6.45 -41.80 6.57
C PHE A 913 5.60 -42.98 6.11
N PHE A 914 4.29 -42.80 6.10
CA PHE A 914 3.32 -43.71 5.50
C PHE A 914 2.45 -42.98 4.46
N LEU A 915 2.52 -43.42 3.20
CA LEU A 915 1.62 -43.01 2.12
C LEU A 915 0.58 -44.11 1.92
N ASN A 916 -0.69 -43.78 2.04
CA ASN A 916 -1.76 -44.75 1.94
C ASN A 916 -2.04 -45.23 0.51
N ASP A 917 -2.19 -44.31 -0.46
CA ASP A 917 -2.36 -44.66 -1.87
C ASP A 917 -1.86 -43.52 -2.77
N VAL A 918 -0.76 -43.74 -3.48
CA VAL A 918 -0.17 -42.75 -4.40
C VAL A 918 -1.10 -42.32 -5.53
N LYS A 919 -2.07 -43.17 -5.90
CA LYS A 919 -3.04 -42.91 -6.98
C LYS A 919 -4.07 -41.87 -6.56
N GLU A 920 -4.23 -41.63 -5.27
CA GLU A 920 -5.02 -40.54 -4.71
C GLU A 920 -4.25 -39.23 -4.86
N SER A 921 -4.28 -38.64 -6.04
CA SER A 921 -3.45 -37.47 -6.32
C SER A 921 -4.23 -36.26 -6.80
N TRP A 922 -3.71 -35.07 -6.52
CA TRP A 922 -4.19 -33.83 -7.10
C TRP A 922 -3.02 -32.89 -7.46
N PRO A 923 -2.74 -32.65 -8.76
CA PRO A 923 -3.48 -33.13 -9.94
C PRO A 923 -3.44 -34.66 -10.12
N TYR A 924 -4.37 -35.21 -10.91
CA TYR A 924 -4.45 -36.64 -11.19
C TYR A 924 -3.21 -37.15 -11.94
N LEU A 925 -2.57 -38.19 -11.42
CA LEU A 925 -1.44 -38.85 -12.07
C LEU A 925 -1.91 -39.64 -13.30
N PRO A 926 -1.10 -39.70 -14.36
CA PRO A 926 -1.44 -40.41 -15.59
C PRO A 926 -1.42 -41.93 -15.36
N THR A 927 -2.40 -42.64 -15.95
CA THR A 927 -2.58 -44.09 -15.75
C THR A 927 -1.58 -44.96 -16.52
N ASN A 928 -0.98 -44.42 -17.59
CA ASN A 928 -0.01 -45.12 -18.43
C ASN A 928 1.41 -45.19 -17.82
N ASN A 929 1.66 -44.46 -16.73
CA ASN A 929 2.92 -44.45 -16.00
C ASN A 929 2.67 -44.82 -14.53
N PRO A 930 2.41 -46.10 -14.22
CA PRO A 930 2.16 -46.52 -12.84
C PRO A 930 3.38 -46.22 -11.97
N ILE A 931 3.10 -45.71 -10.77
CA ILE A 931 4.14 -45.35 -9.81
C ILE A 931 4.63 -46.61 -9.10
N THR A 932 5.95 -46.81 -9.08
CA THR A 932 6.58 -47.99 -8.47
C THR A 932 7.53 -47.65 -7.34
N HIS A 933 8.03 -46.40 -7.30
CA HIS A 933 8.98 -45.94 -6.30
C HIS A 933 8.71 -44.47 -5.94
N LEU A 934 9.14 -44.06 -4.76
CA LEU A 934 9.34 -42.66 -4.40
C LEU A 934 10.83 -42.36 -4.36
N ARG A 935 11.26 -41.27 -5.01
CA ARG A 935 12.61 -40.70 -4.80
C ARG A 935 12.56 -39.73 -3.64
N ILE A 936 13.49 -39.88 -2.70
CA ILE A 936 13.64 -39.01 -1.54
C ILE A 936 14.78 -38.03 -1.81
N VAL A 937 14.49 -36.73 -1.79
CA VAL A 937 15.43 -35.67 -2.11
C VAL A 937 15.52 -34.72 -0.93
N GLN A 938 16.74 -34.47 -0.44
CA GLN A 938 16.99 -33.39 0.52
C GLN A 938 17.19 -32.08 -0.22
N VAL A 939 16.59 -31.01 0.29
CA VAL A 939 16.82 -29.64 -0.18
C VAL A 939 17.82 -28.95 0.75
N LEU A 940 18.95 -28.53 0.19
CA LEU A 940 20.08 -28.04 0.96
C LEU A 940 19.87 -26.60 1.43
N MET A 941 20.22 -26.34 2.69
CA MET A 941 20.38 -25.01 3.22
C MET A 941 21.39 -24.20 2.39
N LYS A 942 21.00 -23.01 1.96
CA LYS A 942 21.91 -22.07 1.31
C LYS A 942 22.83 -21.40 2.33
N THR A 943 24.13 -21.53 2.13
CA THR A 943 25.18 -21.03 3.05
C THR A 943 25.80 -19.69 2.61
N THR A 944 25.42 -19.15 1.45
CA THR A 944 25.93 -17.86 0.94
C THR A 944 24.86 -16.76 0.91
N PRO A 945 25.21 -15.46 1.00
CA PRO A 945 24.21 -14.40 1.19
C PRO A 945 23.51 -13.88 -0.08
N HIS A 946 24.04 -14.14 -1.27
CA HIS A 946 23.52 -13.52 -2.51
C HIS A 946 22.91 -14.55 -3.47
N SER A 947 21.80 -14.21 -4.12
CA SER A 947 21.18 -15.05 -5.15
C SER A 947 22.18 -15.37 -6.26
N ASN A 948 22.24 -16.63 -6.71
CA ASN A 948 23.11 -17.09 -7.79
C ASN A 948 24.62 -16.84 -7.61
N THR A 949 25.06 -16.55 -6.38
CA THR A 949 26.48 -16.42 -6.05
C THR A 949 26.82 -17.38 -4.89
N PRO A 950 27.24 -18.62 -5.19
CA PRO A 950 27.37 -19.20 -6.54
C PRO A 950 26.03 -19.70 -7.13
N ARG A 951 26.06 -20.07 -8.42
CA ARG A 951 24.96 -20.76 -9.10
C ARG A 951 25.00 -22.26 -8.80
N MET A 952 23.83 -22.88 -8.70
CA MET A 952 23.67 -24.33 -8.51
C MET A 952 23.41 -25.08 -9.82
N GLY A 953 22.79 -24.39 -10.78
CA GLY A 953 22.40 -24.89 -12.09
C GLY A 953 21.90 -23.74 -12.97
N ALA A 954 21.19 -24.07 -14.05
CA ALA A 954 20.71 -23.07 -15.01
C ALA A 954 19.53 -22.26 -14.48
N ALA A 955 18.72 -22.86 -13.59
CA ALA A 955 17.60 -22.22 -12.96
C ALA A 955 18.03 -21.05 -12.05
N ASN A 956 17.38 -19.90 -12.25
CA ASN A 956 17.57 -18.70 -11.44
C ASN A 956 17.12 -18.96 -9.99
N ALA A 957 17.97 -18.62 -9.01
CA ALA A 957 17.75 -18.82 -7.58
C ALA A 957 17.36 -20.28 -7.21
N SER A 958 17.94 -21.26 -7.90
CA SER A 958 17.65 -22.68 -7.67
C SER A 958 18.00 -23.10 -6.24
N PRO A 959 17.15 -23.89 -5.57
CA PRO A 959 17.54 -24.61 -4.36
C PRO A 959 18.67 -25.61 -4.68
N GLY A 960 19.55 -25.84 -3.70
CA GLY A 960 20.50 -26.96 -3.75
C GLY A 960 19.78 -28.26 -3.39
N LYS A 961 20.17 -29.38 -3.98
CA LYS A 961 19.53 -30.68 -3.71
C LYS A 961 20.53 -31.81 -3.69
N GLN A 962 20.19 -32.88 -2.97
CA GLN A 962 20.84 -34.18 -3.07
C GLN A 962 19.83 -35.31 -2.96
N VAL A 963 20.08 -36.41 -3.68
CA VAL A 963 19.16 -37.56 -3.71
C VAL A 963 19.63 -38.56 -2.66
N LEU A 964 18.81 -38.75 -1.63
CA LEU A 964 19.10 -39.74 -0.60
C LEU A 964 18.93 -41.17 -1.15
N GLY A 965 17.98 -41.34 -2.07
CA GLY A 965 17.74 -42.60 -2.75
C GLY A 965 16.27 -42.82 -3.08
N THR A 966 15.86 -44.09 -3.14
CA THR A 966 14.49 -44.49 -3.46
C THR A 966 13.92 -45.48 -2.45
N VAL A 967 12.58 -45.52 -2.37
CA VAL A 967 11.82 -46.48 -1.58
C VAL A 967 10.69 -47.06 -2.44
N PRO A 968 10.32 -48.34 -2.25
CA PRO A 968 9.29 -48.97 -3.06
C PRO A 968 7.89 -48.46 -2.73
N VAL A 969 7.05 -48.41 -3.77
CA VAL A 969 5.59 -48.27 -3.67
C VAL A 969 4.97 -49.61 -4.04
N GLU A 970 4.11 -50.13 -3.17
CA GLU A 970 3.41 -51.39 -3.39
C GLU A 970 2.41 -51.28 -4.55
N ASP A 971 2.00 -52.41 -5.13
CA ASP A 971 1.03 -52.45 -6.24
C ASP A 971 -0.34 -51.83 -5.90
N ASP A 972 -0.73 -51.90 -4.61
CA ASP A 972 -1.92 -51.28 -4.05
C ASP A 972 -1.83 -49.74 -3.94
N GLY A 973 -0.64 -49.18 -4.19
CA GLY A 973 -0.31 -47.76 -4.15
C GLY A 973 0.32 -47.28 -2.84
N SER A 974 0.44 -48.14 -1.84
CA SER A 974 0.94 -47.75 -0.51
C SER A 974 2.46 -47.73 -0.42
N ALA A 975 3.02 -46.89 0.46
CA ALA A 975 4.45 -46.88 0.78
C ALA A 975 4.69 -46.60 2.27
N TYR A 976 5.67 -47.29 2.86
CA TYR A 976 6.04 -47.12 4.27
C TYR A 976 7.56 -47.20 4.41
N PHE A 977 8.17 -46.13 4.91
CA PHE A 977 9.63 -46.00 4.92
C PHE A 977 10.17 -45.11 6.05
N GLU A 978 11.44 -45.33 6.37
CA GLU A 978 12.19 -44.52 7.32
C GLU A 978 12.94 -43.40 6.59
N ALA A 979 12.98 -42.21 7.19
CA ALA A 979 13.63 -41.02 6.66
C ALA A 979 14.42 -40.29 7.75
N PRO A 980 15.49 -39.55 7.39
CA PRO A 980 16.24 -38.77 8.38
C PRO A 980 15.36 -37.67 8.99
N ALA A 981 15.48 -37.51 10.31
CA ALA A 981 14.84 -36.43 11.04
C ALA A 981 15.63 -35.12 10.84
N GLN A 982 14.98 -33.99 11.12
CA GLN A 982 15.56 -32.64 11.08
C GLN A 982 16.15 -32.28 9.72
N THR A 983 15.67 -32.95 8.67
CA THR A 983 16.16 -32.84 7.31
C THR A 983 15.01 -32.37 6.42
N PRO A 984 15.15 -31.26 5.68
CA PRO A 984 14.15 -30.82 4.71
C PRO A 984 14.11 -31.75 3.49
N LEU A 985 12.99 -32.45 3.32
CA LEU A 985 12.77 -33.44 2.28
C LEU A 985 11.65 -33.04 1.32
N LEU A 986 11.80 -33.44 0.06
CA LEU A 986 10.72 -33.52 -0.91
C LEU A 986 10.68 -34.91 -1.56
N PHE A 987 9.54 -35.23 -2.15
CA PHE A 987 9.31 -36.52 -2.79
C PHE A 987 9.05 -36.38 -4.30
N GLN A 988 9.52 -37.36 -5.07
CA GLN A 988 9.13 -37.54 -6.47
C GLN A 988 8.48 -38.91 -6.66
N ALA A 989 7.29 -38.94 -7.27
CA ALA A 989 6.63 -40.18 -7.66
C ALA A 989 7.24 -40.69 -8.96
N LEU A 990 7.83 -41.89 -8.95
CA LEU A 990 8.58 -42.44 -10.09
C LEU A 990 7.84 -43.58 -10.79
N ASP A 991 7.88 -43.58 -12.12
CA ASP A 991 7.41 -44.71 -12.92
C ASP A 991 8.34 -45.93 -12.85
N SER A 992 7.98 -47.01 -13.55
CA SER A 992 8.77 -48.25 -13.62
C SER A 992 10.15 -48.09 -14.27
N LYS A 993 10.42 -46.98 -14.97
CA LYS A 993 11.74 -46.65 -15.55
C LYS A 993 12.55 -45.70 -14.65
N GLY A 994 12.03 -45.33 -13.48
CA GLY A 994 12.70 -44.41 -12.55
C GLY A 994 12.59 -42.94 -12.92
N ARG A 995 11.64 -42.56 -13.79
CA ARG A 995 11.40 -41.17 -14.22
C ARG A 995 10.36 -40.51 -13.32
N ALA A 996 10.59 -39.26 -12.91
CA ALA A 996 9.63 -38.52 -12.09
C ALA A 996 8.37 -38.17 -12.90
N VAL A 997 7.23 -38.72 -12.46
CA VAL A 997 5.90 -38.40 -12.96
C VAL A 997 5.37 -37.14 -12.29
N GLN A 998 5.60 -36.97 -11.00
CA GLN A 998 5.25 -35.75 -10.28
C GLN A 998 6.29 -35.44 -9.22
N THR A 999 6.57 -34.15 -9.03
CA THR A 999 7.51 -33.65 -8.02
C THR A 999 6.76 -32.79 -7.01
N MET A 1000 6.94 -33.09 -5.73
CA MET A 1000 6.52 -32.21 -4.65
C MET A 1000 7.35 -30.91 -4.71
N ARG A 1001 6.69 -29.79 -4.99
CA ARG A 1001 7.32 -28.45 -5.04
C ARG A 1001 7.12 -27.70 -3.72
N SER A 1002 7.47 -28.37 -2.63
CA SER A 1002 7.35 -27.92 -1.23
C SER A 1002 8.29 -28.78 -0.37
N LEU A 1003 8.37 -28.55 0.94
CA LEU A 1003 9.19 -29.33 1.87
C LEU A 1003 8.39 -29.90 3.04
N VAL A 1004 8.81 -31.07 3.48
CA VAL A 1004 8.45 -31.67 4.77
C VAL A 1004 9.71 -32.02 5.54
N TYR A 1005 9.59 -32.17 6.85
CA TYR A 1005 10.65 -32.69 7.71
C TYR A 1005 10.00 -33.45 8.87
N LEU A 1006 10.80 -34.27 9.54
CA LEU A 1006 10.38 -35.03 10.73
C LEU A 1006 11.16 -34.55 11.94
N GLN A 1007 10.52 -34.49 13.09
CA GLN A 1007 11.17 -34.60 14.39
C GLN A 1007 11.66 -36.04 14.59
N PRO A 1008 12.67 -36.25 15.45
CA PRO A 1008 13.09 -37.61 15.79
C PRO A 1008 11.93 -38.46 16.32
N ASP A 1009 11.83 -39.71 15.84
CA ASP A 1009 10.74 -40.67 16.09
C ASP A 1009 9.34 -40.27 15.61
N GLU A 1010 9.21 -39.14 14.90
CA GLU A 1010 7.93 -38.72 14.36
C GLU A 1010 7.40 -39.73 13.34
N LYS A 1011 6.09 -39.97 13.39
CA LYS A 1011 5.36 -40.80 12.44
C LYS A 1011 4.39 -39.94 11.67
N GLU A 1012 4.63 -39.78 10.39
CA GLU A 1012 3.83 -38.94 9.52
C GLU A 1012 3.11 -39.79 8.47
N SER A 1013 1.87 -39.42 8.15
CA SER A 1013 1.08 -40.13 7.15
C SER A 1013 0.30 -39.18 6.25
N CYS A 1014 0.16 -39.55 4.97
CA CYS A 1014 -0.74 -38.89 4.03
C CYS A 1014 -1.66 -39.89 3.31
N ILE A 1015 -2.82 -39.40 2.87
CA ILE A 1015 -3.77 -40.24 2.13
C ILE A 1015 -3.20 -40.52 0.73
N GLY A 1016 -2.60 -39.51 0.10
CA GLY A 1016 -2.16 -39.61 -1.28
C GLY A 1016 -1.10 -38.58 -1.70
N CYS A 1017 -0.89 -38.44 -3.00
CA CYS A 1017 0.10 -37.52 -3.57
C CYS A 1017 -0.54 -36.15 -3.84
N HIS A 1018 -0.45 -35.24 -2.87
CA HIS A 1018 -1.15 -33.94 -2.91
C HIS A 1018 -2.67 -34.10 -3.04
N GLU A 1019 -3.29 -35.15 -2.47
CA GLU A 1019 -4.70 -35.46 -2.62
C GLU A 1019 -5.63 -34.26 -2.41
N HIS A 1020 -6.84 -34.32 -2.97
CA HIS A 1020 -7.83 -33.27 -2.80
C HIS A 1020 -8.16 -33.07 -1.31
N ARG A 1021 -7.70 -31.95 -0.74
CA ARG A 1021 -7.65 -31.70 0.72
C ARG A 1021 -9.01 -31.60 1.40
N MET A 1022 -10.07 -31.33 0.64
CA MET A 1022 -11.45 -31.30 1.16
C MET A 1022 -12.19 -32.64 0.99
N LYS A 1023 -11.60 -33.61 0.28
CA LYS A 1023 -12.26 -34.89 0.02
C LYS A 1023 -11.96 -35.85 1.17
N GLN A 1024 -12.98 -36.22 1.92
CA GLN A 1024 -12.84 -37.23 2.96
C GLN A 1024 -12.56 -38.60 2.32
N LYS A 1025 -11.45 -39.22 2.72
CA LYS A 1025 -11.14 -40.62 2.42
C LYS A 1025 -10.66 -41.31 3.68
N SER A 1026 -11.25 -42.47 3.96
CA SER A 1026 -10.78 -43.32 5.05
C SER A 1026 -9.44 -43.97 4.65
N PRO A 1027 -8.43 -43.97 5.53
CA PRO A 1027 -7.20 -44.74 5.30
C PRO A 1027 -7.53 -46.22 5.11
N ARG A 1028 -6.79 -46.92 4.23
CA ARG A 1028 -6.93 -48.37 4.05
C ARG A 1028 -6.24 -49.06 5.23
N THR A 1029 -7.01 -49.70 6.10
CA THR A 1029 -6.49 -50.41 7.28
C THR A 1029 -5.65 -51.66 6.95
N GLN A 1030 -5.68 -52.14 5.70
CA GLN A 1030 -4.93 -53.31 5.22
C GLN A 1030 -3.90 -52.98 4.14
N ALA A 1031 -3.37 -51.74 4.09
CA ALA A 1031 -2.33 -51.34 3.13
C ALA A 1031 -1.12 -52.29 3.19
N LYS A 1032 -0.68 -52.79 2.03
CA LYS A 1032 0.42 -53.78 1.93
C LYS A 1032 1.70 -53.29 2.58
N ALA A 1033 2.02 -52.00 2.47
CA ALA A 1033 3.25 -51.44 3.02
C ALA A 1033 3.31 -51.53 4.57
N LEU A 1034 2.17 -51.58 5.27
CA LEU A 1034 2.10 -51.72 6.73
C LEU A 1034 2.27 -53.17 7.21
N GLN A 1035 2.24 -54.15 6.30
CA GLN A 1035 2.43 -55.58 6.64
C GLN A 1035 3.91 -55.95 6.84
N ARG A 1036 4.82 -54.98 6.69
CA ARG A 1036 6.26 -55.14 6.84
C ARG A 1036 6.87 -53.97 7.61
N LEU A 1037 8.13 -54.14 8.02
CA LEU A 1037 8.93 -53.04 8.58
C LEU A 1037 9.11 -51.90 7.55
N PRO A 1038 9.28 -50.65 8.02
CA PRO A 1038 9.49 -49.52 7.12
C PRO A 1038 10.73 -49.76 6.25
N SER A 1039 10.59 -49.50 4.95
CA SER A 1039 11.71 -49.59 4.01
C SER A 1039 12.85 -48.65 4.42
N LYS A 1040 14.08 -49.14 4.32
CA LYS A 1040 15.27 -48.29 4.27
C LYS A 1040 15.40 -47.66 2.88
N ILE A 1041 16.01 -46.49 2.82
CA ILE A 1041 16.28 -45.79 1.56
C ILE A 1041 17.37 -46.56 0.79
N ALA A 1042 17.04 -47.05 -0.41
CA ALA A 1042 18.01 -47.64 -1.32
C ALA A 1042 18.83 -46.54 -1.99
N PRO A 1043 20.18 -46.55 -1.92
CA PRO A 1043 21.02 -45.46 -2.42
C PRO A 1043 20.76 -45.11 -3.89
N GLY A 1044 20.89 -43.82 -4.21
CA GLY A 1044 20.86 -43.33 -5.59
C GLY A 1044 22.15 -43.64 -6.36
N PRO A 1045 22.20 -43.29 -7.66
CA PRO A 1045 23.42 -43.46 -8.48
C PRO A 1045 24.60 -42.61 -7.95
N ASP A 1046 25.83 -43.04 -8.25
CA ASP A 1046 27.04 -42.27 -7.90
C ASP A 1046 26.97 -40.84 -8.48
N GLY A 1047 27.37 -39.85 -7.69
CA GLY A 1047 27.25 -38.43 -8.02
C GLY A 1047 25.87 -37.82 -7.72
N SER A 1048 24.95 -38.52 -7.06
CA SER A 1048 23.66 -37.95 -6.62
C SER A 1048 23.63 -37.51 -5.14
N LEU A 1049 24.63 -37.91 -4.33
CA LEU A 1049 24.78 -37.59 -2.91
C LEU A 1049 26.25 -37.27 -2.53
N PRO A 1050 26.64 -35.98 -2.44
CA PRO A 1050 25.89 -34.82 -2.89
C PRO A 1050 25.82 -34.76 -4.43
N PHE A 1051 24.86 -34.00 -4.94
CA PHE A 1051 24.64 -33.90 -6.38
C PHE A 1051 25.88 -33.35 -7.13
N CYS A 1052 26.30 -33.99 -8.22
CA CYS A 1052 27.48 -33.63 -9.00
C CYS A 1052 27.35 -34.09 -10.46
N TYR A 1053 27.00 -33.17 -11.37
CA TYR A 1053 26.81 -33.49 -12.79
C TYR A 1053 28.04 -34.16 -13.44
N PRO A 1054 29.29 -33.69 -13.22
CA PRO A 1054 30.47 -34.34 -13.81
C PRO A 1054 30.70 -35.78 -13.36
N ARG A 1055 30.19 -36.18 -12.19
CA ARG A 1055 30.23 -37.59 -11.75
C ARG A 1055 29.04 -38.39 -12.25
N LEU A 1056 27.86 -37.77 -12.25
CA LEU A 1056 26.60 -38.44 -12.55
C LEU A 1056 26.39 -38.66 -14.07
N VAL A 1057 26.70 -37.66 -14.90
CA VAL A 1057 26.31 -37.64 -16.33
C VAL A 1057 27.51 -37.75 -17.26
N GLN A 1058 28.60 -37.03 -16.99
CA GLN A 1058 29.75 -36.97 -17.91
C GLN A 1058 30.36 -38.35 -18.26
N PRO A 1059 30.44 -39.35 -17.34
CA PRO A 1059 30.98 -40.67 -17.69
C PRO A 1059 30.17 -41.37 -18.81
N ILE A 1060 28.86 -41.14 -18.85
CA ILE A 1060 27.96 -41.68 -19.89
C ILE A 1060 28.28 -41.02 -21.23
N LEU A 1061 28.42 -39.69 -21.23
CA LEU A 1061 28.76 -38.93 -22.43
C LEU A 1061 30.15 -39.31 -22.97
N ASN A 1062 31.11 -39.54 -22.07
CA ASN A 1062 32.46 -39.97 -22.42
C ASN A 1062 32.45 -41.31 -23.16
N ARG A 1063 31.66 -42.27 -22.66
CA ARG A 1063 31.58 -43.61 -23.24
C ARG A 1063 30.85 -43.63 -24.58
N HIS A 1064 29.74 -42.90 -24.67
CA HIS A 1064 28.76 -43.11 -25.75
C HIS A 1064 28.66 -41.97 -26.76
N CYS A 1065 29.03 -40.73 -26.39
CA CYS A 1065 28.71 -39.55 -27.18
C CYS A 1065 29.94 -38.80 -27.72
N LEU A 1066 31.07 -38.80 -27.01
CA LEU A 1066 32.23 -37.97 -27.35
C LEU A 1066 32.79 -38.25 -28.74
N ASN A 1067 32.77 -39.48 -29.23
CA ASN A 1067 33.28 -39.83 -30.57
C ASN A 1067 32.63 -39.00 -31.70
N CYS A 1068 31.39 -38.53 -31.49
CA CYS A 1068 30.69 -37.69 -32.46
C CYS A 1068 30.54 -36.22 -32.01
N HIS A 1069 30.73 -35.93 -30.73
CA HIS A 1069 30.41 -34.66 -30.06
C HIS A 1069 31.61 -34.05 -29.33
N ASP A 1070 32.83 -34.32 -29.80
CA ASP A 1070 34.09 -33.79 -29.26
C ASP A 1070 34.35 -32.30 -29.58
N GLY A 1071 33.47 -31.68 -30.36
CA GLY A 1071 33.58 -30.29 -30.78
C GLY A 1071 34.40 -30.05 -32.05
N LYS A 1072 34.94 -31.09 -32.70
CA LYS A 1072 35.68 -30.95 -33.97
C LYS A 1072 34.76 -30.70 -35.16
N LYS A 1073 33.52 -31.22 -35.13
CA LYS A 1073 32.55 -31.09 -36.22
C LYS A 1073 31.58 -29.95 -35.96
N THR A 1074 31.54 -28.98 -36.88
CA THR A 1074 30.65 -27.83 -36.83
C THR A 1074 29.17 -28.24 -36.85
N GLY A 1075 28.33 -27.50 -36.12
CA GLY A 1075 26.88 -27.73 -36.03
C GLY A 1075 26.44 -28.84 -35.07
N ARG A 1076 27.36 -29.53 -34.38
CA ARG A 1076 27.02 -30.51 -33.34
C ARG A 1076 27.19 -29.90 -31.93
N PRO A 1077 26.33 -30.27 -30.97
CA PRO A 1077 26.55 -29.94 -29.56
C PRO A 1077 27.90 -30.47 -29.07
N ILE A 1078 28.61 -29.68 -28.25
CA ILE A 1078 29.92 -30.04 -27.70
C ILE A 1078 29.72 -30.68 -26.33
N LEU A 1079 30.06 -31.97 -26.20
CA LEU A 1079 29.77 -32.77 -25.01
C LEU A 1079 31.00 -33.08 -24.15
N THR A 1080 32.08 -32.30 -24.32
CA THR A 1080 33.30 -32.44 -23.50
C THR A 1080 33.09 -31.93 -22.07
N ALA A 1081 33.90 -32.44 -21.16
CA ALA A 1081 33.92 -32.06 -19.75
C ALA A 1081 34.60 -30.70 -19.50
N ASP A 1082 35.14 -30.05 -20.54
CA ASP A 1082 35.87 -28.79 -20.40
C ASP A 1082 35.00 -27.74 -19.71
N PRO A 1083 35.55 -26.97 -18.74
CA PRO A 1083 34.85 -25.85 -18.16
C PRO A 1083 34.45 -24.81 -19.21
N GLU A 1084 33.23 -24.30 -19.09
CA GLU A 1084 32.69 -23.18 -19.85
C GLU A 1084 31.75 -22.37 -18.96
N ASN A 1085 32.14 -21.11 -18.69
CA ASN A 1085 31.49 -20.25 -17.70
C ASN A 1085 31.45 -20.91 -16.31
N SER A 1086 30.26 -21.04 -15.71
CA SER A 1086 30.07 -21.63 -14.38
C SER A 1086 29.96 -23.16 -14.38
N PHE A 1087 29.95 -23.82 -15.55
CA PHE A 1087 29.64 -25.24 -15.71
C PHE A 1087 30.61 -25.91 -16.72
N SER A 1088 30.27 -27.08 -17.26
CA SER A 1088 30.98 -27.71 -18.39
C SER A 1088 30.30 -27.42 -19.73
N LYS A 1089 31.05 -27.51 -20.84
CA LYS A 1089 30.50 -27.41 -22.22
C LYS A 1089 29.36 -28.40 -22.46
N SER A 1090 29.50 -29.62 -21.95
CA SER A 1090 28.45 -30.66 -22.05
C SER A 1090 27.15 -30.26 -21.36
N TYR A 1091 27.23 -29.68 -20.16
CA TYR A 1091 26.05 -29.23 -19.44
C TYR A 1091 25.37 -28.07 -20.18
N ASN A 1092 26.14 -27.05 -20.57
CA ASN A 1092 25.61 -25.90 -21.30
C ASN A 1092 24.95 -26.33 -22.62
N SER A 1093 25.52 -27.34 -23.31
CA SER A 1093 24.96 -27.90 -24.54
C SER A 1093 23.66 -28.68 -24.34
N LEU A 1094 23.45 -29.29 -23.17
CA LEU A 1094 22.32 -30.18 -22.92
C LEU A 1094 21.17 -29.52 -22.15
N VAL A 1095 21.45 -28.57 -21.25
CA VAL A 1095 20.46 -28.05 -20.30
C VAL A 1095 19.25 -27.39 -20.97
N ASP A 1096 19.44 -26.74 -22.12
CA ASP A 1096 18.34 -26.14 -22.90
C ASP A 1096 17.38 -27.17 -23.50
N ARG A 1097 17.73 -28.46 -23.47
CA ARG A 1097 16.89 -29.59 -23.91
C ARG A 1097 16.22 -30.31 -22.74
N VAL A 1098 16.46 -29.86 -21.52
CA VAL A 1098 15.87 -30.39 -20.29
C VAL A 1098 14.71 -29.49 -19.86
N SER A 1099 13.59 -30.10 -19.46
CA SER A 1099 12.45 -29.36 -18.92
C SER A 1099 12.68 -29.14 -17.43
N PHE A 1100 12.98 -27.90 -17.04
CA PHE A 1100 13.19 -27.51 -15.64
C PHE A 1100 12.39 -26.25 -15.29
N SER A 1101 12.15 -26.07 -14.00
CA SER A 1101 11.47 -24.91 -13.42
C SER A 1101 12.48 -23.83 -13.00
N ALA A 1102 12.10 -22.57 -13.15
CA ALA A 1102 12.96 -21.45 -12.76
C ALA A 1102 12.16 -20.24 -12.28
N TRP A 1103 12.73 -19.50 -11.31
CA TRP A 1103 12.18 -18.21 -10.91
C TRP A 1103 12.25 -17.19 -12.05
N GLY A 1104 11.19 -16.40 -12.21
CA GLY A 1104 11.03 -15.42 -13.30
C GLY A 1104 10.35 -15.99 -14.55
N ARG A 1105 9.90 -17.25 -14.50
CA ARG A 1105 9.12 -17.90 -15.57
C ARG A 1105 7.82 -18.56 -15.07
N PRO A 1106 7.01 -17.89 -14.24
CA PRO A 1106 5.89 -18.54 -13.56
C PRO A 1106 4.83 -19.15 -14.50
N GLN A 1107 4.54 -18.52 -15.65
CA GLN A 1107 3.63 -19.10 -16.65
C GLN A 1107 4.22 -20.38 -17.28
N ASN A 1108 5.53 -20.41 -17.53
CA ASN A 1108 6.20 -21.62 -18.02
C ASN A 1108 6.34 -22.69 -16.93
N ASN A 1109 6.26 -22.30 -15.66
CA ASN A 1109 6.23 -23.21 -14.53
C ASN A 1109 4.85 -23.86 -14.33
N PHE A 1110 3.82 -23.43 -15.07
CA PHE A 1110 2.42 -23.83 -14.88
C PHE A 1110 2.05 -23.77 -13.40
N GLU A 1111 2.34 -22.62 -12.80
CA GLU A 1111 1.91 -22.34 -11.44
C GLU A 1111 0.41 -21.98 -11.44
N PRO A 1112 -0.29 -22.04 -10.29
CA PRO A 1112 0.19 -22.58 -9.01
C PRO A 1112 0.22 -24.12 -8.97
N LEU A 1113 -0.47 -24.79 -9.90
CA LEU A 1113 -0.56 -26.25 -10.00
C LEU A 1113 0.06 -26.78 -11.30
N THR A 1114 1.10 -27.60 -11.17
CA THR A 1114 1.83 -28.18 -12.30
C THR A 1114 1.26 -29.53 -12.74
N GLU A 1115 1.04 -29.66 -14.05
CA GLU A 1115 0.65 -30.92 -14.69
C GLU A 1115 1.72 -32.01 -14.51
N PRO A 1116 1.35 -33.25 -14.12
CA PRO A 1116 2.27 -34.37 -14.06
C PRO A 1116 3.00 -34.64 -15.39
N GLY A 1117 4.27 -35.04 -15.30
CA GLY A 1117 5.13 -35.35 -16.45
C GLY A 1117 5.69 -34.12 -17.17
N ARG A 1118 5.39 -32.90 -16.69
CA ARG A 1118 5.81 -31.65 -17.34
C ARG A 1118 7.30 -31.35 -17.20
N PHE A 1119 7.87 -31.60 -16.02
CA PHE A 1119 9.27 -31.36 -15.70
C PHE A 1119 10.06 -32.66 -15.65
N GLY A 1120 11.39 -32.54 -15.57
CA GLY A 1120 12.26 -33.69 -15.46
C GLY A 1120 12.37 -34.49 -16.74
N ALA A 1121 12.72 -35.76 -16.61
CA ALA A 1121 12.97 -36.67 -17.71
C ALA A 1121 11.75 -36.77 -18.66
N LEU A 1122 10.54 -36.95 -18.13
CA LEU A 1122 9.32 -37.06 -18.95
C LEU A 1122 9.01 -35.79 -19.74
N GLY A 1123 9.31 -34.63 -19.17
CA GLY A 1123 9.13 -33.34 -19.84
C GLY A 1123 10.16 -33.07 -20.92
N SER A 1124 11.37 -33.60 -20.75
CA SER A 1124 12.57 -33.21 -21.50
C SER A 1124 12.58 -33.72 -22.93
N GLN A 1125 12.95 -32.84 -23.87
CA GLN A 1125 13.19 -33.23 -25.28
C GLN A 1125 14.40 -34.17 -25.38
N LEU A 1126 15.40 -33.96 -24.52
CA LEU A 1126 16.59 -34.81 -24.47
C LEU A 1126 16.25 -36.27 -24.19
N ALA A 1127 15.50 -36.55 -23.12
CA ALA A 1127 15.08 -37.91 -22.77
C ALA A 1127 14.28 -38.56 -23.90
N LYS A 1128 13.27 -37.84 -24.44
CA LYS A 1128 12.44 -38.33 -25.56
C LYS A 1128 13.25 -38.67 -26.80
N MET A 1129 14.26 -37.85 -27.11
CA MET A 1129 15.16 -38.10 -28.25
C MET A 1129 16.01 -39.35 -28.01
N LEU A 1130 16.62 -39.48 -26.83
CA LEU A 1130 17.49 -40.62 -26.52
C LEU A 1130 16.69 -41.93 -26.43
N GLU A 1131 15.48 -41.91 -25.87
CA GLU A 1131 14.61 -43.10 -25.77
C GLU A 1131 14.13 -43.61 -27.13
N LYS A 1132 14.00 -42.73 -28.13
CA LYS A 1132 13.74 -43.13 -29.53
C LYS A 1132 14.94 -43.79 -30.20
N GLY A 1133 16.12 -43.73 -29.58
CA GLY A 1133 17.39 -44.18 -30.11
C GLY A 1133 18.19 -43.05 -30.76
N HIS A 1134 19.52 -43.12 -30.58
CA HIS A 1134 20.47 -42.20 -31.22
C HIS A 1134 21.61 -42.99 -31.85
N LYS A 1135 21.47 -43.29 -33.15
CA LYS A 1135 22.37 -44.18 -33.90
C LYS A 1135 22.44 -45.56 -33.23
N ASN A 1136 23.65 -46.05 -32.93
CA ASN A 1136 23.87 -47.38 -32.36
C ASN A 1136 24.15 -47.32 -30.84
N VAL A 1137 23.88 -46.18 -30.18
CA VAL A 1137 24.09 -46.03 -28.73
C VAL A 1137 23.04 -46.83 -27.98
N GLN A 1138 23.48 -47.70 -27.07
CA GLN A 1138 22.65 -48.42 -26.12
C GLN A 1138 23.15 -48.13 -24.71
N LEU A 1139 22.26 -47.66 -23.83
CA LEU A 1139 22.58 -47.34 -22.45
C LEU A 1139 22.10 -48.45 -21.53
N THR A 1140 22.85 -48.72 -20.45
CA THR A 1140 22.41 -49.64 -19.39
C THR A 1140 21.29 -49.00 -18.54
N ASN A 1141 20.59 -49.81 -17.76
CA ASN A 1141 19.56 -49.31 -16.84
C ASN A 1141 20.13 -48.32 -15.79
N GLU A 1142 21.36 -48.54 -15.34
CA GLU A 1142 22.06 -47.63 -14.42
C GLU A 1142 22.38 -46.28 -15.10
N GLU A 1143 22.87 -46.31 -16.34
CA GLU A 1143 23.14 -45.10 -17.12
C GLU A 1143 21.85 -44.29 -17.38
N TRP A 1144 20.75 -44.97 -17.70
CA TRP A 1144 19.43 -44.32 -17.78
C TRP A 1144 19.01 -43.68 -16.46
N THR A 1145 19.15 -44.41 -15.35
CA THR A 1145 18.80 -43.92 -14.00
C THR A 1145 19.56 -42.64 -13.66
N SER A 1146 20.85 -42.56 -13.99
CA SER A 1146 21.67 -41.35 -13.79
C SER A 1146 21.19 -40.16 -14.63
N LEU A 1147 20.90 -40.37 -15.92
CA LEU A 1147 20.38 -39.33 -16.80
C LEU A 1147 19.02 -38.81 -16.32
N TYR A 1148 18.10 -39.71 -15.98
CA TYR A 1148 16.78 -39.35 -15.48
C TYR A 1148 16.87 -38.60 -14.16
N THR A 1149 17.70 -39.08 -13.23
CA THR A 1149 17.91 -38.42 -11.93
C THR A 1149 18.39 -36.97 -12.11
N TRP A 1150 19.37 -36.71 -12.98
CA TRP A 1150 19.84 -35.35 -13.25
C TRP A 1150 18.72 -34.44 -13.79
N MET A 1151 17.97 -34.92 -14.79
CA MET A 1151 16.87 -34.15 -15.36
C MET A 1151 15.78 -33.87 -14.31
N ASP A 1152 15.41 -34.89 -13.54
CA ASP A 1152 14.33 -34.84 -12.54
C ASP A 1152 14.63 -33.91 -11.37
N VAL A 1153 15.89 -33.75 -10.95
CA VAL A 1153 16.25 -32.83 -9.85
C VAL A 1153 16.48 -31.39 -10.32
N ASN A 1154 15.68 -30.96 -11.30
CA ASN A 1154 15.70 -29.60 -11.88
C ASN A 1154 17.01 -29.26 -12.62
N ALA A 1155 17.65 -30.28 -13.21
CA ALA A 1155 18.87 -30.13 -14.02
C ALA A 1155 20.01 -29.41 -13.28
N LEU A 1156 20.23 -29.71 -12.00
CA LEU A 1156 21.33 -29.12 -11.24
C LEU A 1156 22.69 -29.49 -11.82
N PHE A 1157 23.71 -28.72 -11.47
CA PHE A 1157 25.11 -29.05 -11.75
C PHE A 1157 25.88 -29.35 -10.46
N TYR A 1158 25.67 -28.53 -9.43
CA TYR A 1158 26.36 -28.61 -8.14
C TYR A 1158 25.43 -29.06 -7.01
N GLY A 1159 26.03 -29.66 -5.98
CA GLY A 1159 25.38 -30.13 -4.75
C GLY A 1159 25.91 -29.42 -3.50
N THR A 1160 26.52 -28.25 -3.67
CA THR A 1160 27.06 -27.40 -2.59
C THR A 1160 27.00 -25.92 -2.99
N PHE A 1161 26.80 -25.05 -1.99
CA PHE A 1161 26.90 -23.60 -2.12
C PHE A 1161 28.30 -23.07 -1.81
N ASP A 1162 29.24 -23.92 -1.39
CA ASP A 1162 30.64 -23.55 -1.16
C ASP A 1162 31.41 -23.45 -2.49
N VAL A 1163 32.04 -22.31 -2.74
CA VAL A 1163 32.72 -22.02 -4.01
C VAL A 1163 33.97 -22.90 -4.21
N ALA A 1164 34.69 -23.26 -3.15
CA ALA A 1164 35.85 -24.13 -3.24
C ALA A 1164 35.45 -25.57 -3.54
N GLU A 1165 34.36 -26.05 -2.93
CA GLU A 1165 33.79 -27.36 -3.23
C GLU A 1165 33.16 -27.43 -4.62
N GLN A 1166 32.52 -26.35 -5.11
CA GLN A 1166 32.06 -26.29 -6.49
C GLN A 1166 33.21 -26.46 -7.49
N LYS A 1167 34.37 -25.83 -7.25
CA LYS A 1167 35.56 -26.04 -8.10
C LYS A 1167 36.01 -27.50 -8.11
N ARG A 1168 35.90 -28.21 -6.98
CA ARG A 1168 36.19 -29.65 -6.90
C ARG A 1168 35.18 -30.47 -7.70
N GLN A 1169 33.88 -30.19 -7.55
CA GLN A 1169 32.82 -30.87 -8.29
C GLN A 1169 32.93 -30.63 -9.80
N LEU A 1170 33.26 -29.40 -10.25
CA LEU A 1170 33.52 -29.07 -11.66
C LEU A 1170 34.63 -29.93 -12.25
N ALA A 1171 35.65 -30.28 -11.46
CA ALA A 1171 36.73 -31.19 -11.83
C ALA A 1171 36.39 -32.68 -11.64
N GLY A 1172 35.13 -33.03 -11.33
CA GLY A 1172 34.68 -34.42 -11.11
C GLY A 1172 35.13 -35.06 -9.78
N LYS A 1173 35.72 -34.27 -8.86
CA LYS A 1173 36.19 -34.77 -7.56
C LYS A 1173 35.04 -34.94 -6.58
N MET A 1174 35.15 -35.93 -5.71
CA MET A 1174 34.21 -36.12 -4.60
C MET A 1174 34.38 -35.01 -3.54
N ILE A 1175 33.27 -34.69 -2.89
CA ILE A 1175 33.18 -33.85 -1.69
C ILE A 1175 32.31 -34.61 -0.69
N ASP A 1176 32.42 -34.27 0.59
CA ASP A 1176 31.50 -34.79 1.59
C ASP A 1176 30.10 -34.16 1.38
N PRO A 1177 29.01 -34.88 1.72
CA PRO A 1177 27.69 -34.25 1.79
C PRO A 1177 27.75 -33.01 2.70
N PRO A 1178 27.16 -31.87 2.29
CA PRO A 1178 27.15 -30.66 3.10
C PRO A 1178 26.60 -30.97 4.50
N LYS A 1179 27.34 -30.59 5.53
CA LYS A 1179 26.87 -30.68 6.92
C LYS A 1179 25.99 -29.46 7.17
N GLU A 1180 24.71 -29.70 7.46
CA GLU A 1180 23.73 -28.67 7.81
C GLU A 1180 23.79 -28.30 9.29
#